data_AF-A0AAW6XML0-F1
#
_entry.id   AF-A0AAW6XML0-F1
#
_cell.length_a   1.000
_cell.length_b   1.000
_cell.length_c   1.000
_cell.angle_alpha   90.00
_cell.angle_beta   90.00
_cell.angle_gamma   90.00
#
_symmetry.space_group_name_H-M   'P 1'
#
loop_
_entity.id
_entity.type
_entity.pdbx_description
1 polymer ?
#
loop_
_entity_poly.entity_id
_entity_poly.type
_entity_poly.pdbx_seq_one_letter_code
_entity_poly.pdbx_strand_id
1 'polypeptide(L)'
;MKGLKYTSLAVAALTATILASTNNGKVQAASTNENDTVTVAKSDQENAQAAVNEAQNSVNNAQAAVDSKKSALTDAQAKAKAPDNAYSAQQAKVNDSQKNLSAKQAIAKQAQDKLNSVTEISKKATPENIQKAQKSIAAQQDAIKNAKQNVSDANVDLNKAQAQLATAKQKQADAQNVVNAEQSAKQVADNNVAKAENDVKNSGLDEAKQNVEKVQNALNNIKKTNANNESILTTNKSALAENNQKIAAVNNNIVAANKSVTDAQNNVNAKQQALADAKKALKDLQDQVAKDQASGAAGFFKSIADNKDNSDSLREDARTAYNIITGQPNAYQDITVKWVKQAVELGQEQDSTSLSNIEKALGYYEHWMTYRDKYGLSHPSISLTAVAIAMLSSDFQHYSDEFNHPILLTAKYGPFYEDEEDISAGDVNPIDNWMSEKEDIDNYIKDHPDAAAYSFESSHPLTEDDWVRNVDFWSNKPVNIGHYTSMIKPDANYVGLAGNEYEIEPFMDNADSMDEIEFEQQQLDQANKNLAAVQAKVGAKAKALDDAKAAQAKASDALTQAQNVLAGATAAVKSAQTTVDNAQGNVNAKNKDLKAAQASLESLKQTLSSLENAKANLAAAQAALTTANNDVLTADKDVKAQELILSSLGEAKGKSDSQVASAEKDLEKAESDLANEQSKLAAAKAKLAELNKKANDNTSKSDSKTEINNQKPVKPVTKPGSEISNSEKPANKPELGVPGDNESDSRKEQSSADNVKSDIKSKAKSNKTKEEAKSSSSVKIVDNADSSTASVVLAGSNTAVKVYGEKTVNGTTYYKVEANRWVKADKAHVVSIGGQATTKHLPQTGAKNEIIAAISGLTVASVGIASAMGMSRKKKNN
;
A
#
# COMPACT_ATOMS: atom_id res chain seq x y z
N MET A 1 -83.04 44.41 -1.72
CA MET A 1 -84.21 45.26 -2.05
C MET A 1 -84.01 46.63 -1.43
N LYS A 2 -84.11 47.72 -2.21
CA LYS A 2 -84.38 49.09 -1.73
C LYS A 2 -85.47 49.63 -2.67
N GLY A 3 -86.58 50.13 -2.13
CA GLY A 3 -87.77 50.46 -2.90
C GLY A 3 -88.14 51.95 -2.85
N LEU A 4 -88.89 52.38 -3.87
CA LEU A 4 -89.79 53.54 -4.01
C LEU A 4 -89.24 54.91 -3.56
N LYS A 5 -89.15 55.95 -4.39
CA LYS A 5 -90.09 56.58 -5.36
C LYS A 5 -91.37 57.18 -4.76
N TYR A 6 -91.30 58.50 -4.54
CA TYR A 6 -92.37 59.51 -4.59
C TYR A 6 -91.75 60.75 -5.28
N THR A 7 -92.29 61.52 -6.24
CA THR A 7 -93.60 61.68 -6.93
C THR A 7 -94.76 62.18 -6.05
N SER A 8 -95.51 63.24 -6.41
CA SER A 8 -95.63 63.98 -7.69
C SER A 8 -96.44 65.29 -7.57
N LEU A 9 -96.47 66.10 -8.66
CA LEU A 9 -97.52 67.10 -8.99
C LEU A 9 -97.53 68.38 -8.10
N ALA A 10 -98.21 69.50 -8.44
CA ALA A 10 -99.08 69.84 -9.58
C ALA A 10 -99.23 71.39 -9.79
N VAL A 11 -99.66 71.80 -11.00
CA VAL A 11 -100.65 72.89 -11.31
C VAL A 11 -100.35 74.36 -10.92
N ALA A 12 -100.79 75.42 -11.63
CA ALA A 12 -101.03 75.73 -13.06
C ALA A 12 -101.45 77.23 -13.20
N ALA A 13 -101.53 77.76 -14.44
CA ALA A 13 -102.53 78.76 -14.89
C ALA A 13 -102.46 80.22 -14.29
N LEU A 14 -103.03 81.29 -14.89
CA LEU A 14 -103.61 81.52 -16.22
C LEU A 14 -103.47 83.02 -16.66
N THR A 15 -103.27 83.25 -17.97
CA THR A 15 -103.75 84.35 -18.85
C THR A 15 -104.16 85.77 -18.37
N ALA A 16 -103.71 86.75 -19.17
CA ALA A 16 -104.51 87.77 -19.91
C ALA A 16 -104.88 89.17 -19.33
N THR A 17 -104.30 90.19 -19.99
CA THR A 17 -105.01 91.18 -20.85
C THR A 17 -105.97 92.23 -20.26
N ILE A 18 -105.49 93.49 -20.30
CA ILE A 18 -106.16 94.74 -20.76
C ILE A 18 -107.67 94.91 -20.48
N LEU A 19 -108.02 95.95 -19.71
CA LEU A 19 -108.95 96.99 -20.17
C LEU A 19 -108.73 98.33 -19.46
N ALA A 20 -109.17 99.43 -20.08
CA ALA A 20 -109.12 100.77 -19.54
C ALA A 20 -110.51 101.26 -19.08
N SER A 21 -110.56 102.23 -18.18
CA SER A 21 -111.74 103.10 -18.00
C SER A 21 -111.37 104.43 -17.35
N THR A 22 -111.95 105.51 -17.88
CA THR A 22 -111.97 106.87 -17.33
C THR A 22 -112.89 106.99 -16.10
N ASN A 23 -112.68 108.00 -15.23
CA ASN A 23 -113.61 109.14 -15.16
C ASN A 23 -113.27 110.30 -14.17
N ASN A 24 -113.55 111.52 -14.65
CA ASN A 24 -114.16 112.71 -14.02
C ASN A 24 -113.94 113.14 -12.54
N GLY A 25 -113.81 114.47 -12.37
CA GLY A 25 -113.99 115.24 -11.11
C GLY A 25 -113.10 116.50 -11.11
N LYS A 26 -113.44 117.66 -11.69
CA LYS A 26 -114.60 118.59 -11.52
C LYS A 26 -114.46 119.49 -10.26
N VAL A 27 -115.03 120.72 -10.32
CA VAL A 27 -114.97 121.90 -9.38
C VAL A 27 -113.93 122.93 -9.88
N GLN A 28 -114.31 124.07 -10.51
CA GLN A 28 -114.97 125.32 -10.01
C GLN A 28 -114.03 126.23 -9.18
N ALA A 29 -114.19 127.57 -9.11
CA ALA A 29 -114.75 128.58 -10.03
C ALA A 29 -114.56 130.00 -9.43
N ALA A 30 -114.15 131.00 -10.23
CA ALA A 30 -114.22 132.45 -9.98
C ALA A 30 -113.89 133.16 -11.33
N SER A 31 -114.56 134.17 -11.90
CA SER A 31 -115.22 135.41 -11.41
C SER A 31 -114.24 136.32 -10.65
N THR A 32 -113.74 137.45 -11.16
CA THR A 32 -114.36 138.57 -11.91
C THR A 32 -113.23 139.34 -12.66
N ASN A 33 -113.39 140.44 -13.43
CA ASN A 33 -114.45 141.45 -13.52
C ASN A 33 -114.50 142.09 -14.94
N GLU A 34 -115.42 143.03 -15.18
CA GLU A 34 -115.64 143.71 -16.47
C GLU A 34 -114.64 144.84 -16.77
N ASN A 35 -114.57 145.23 -18.06
CA ASN A 35 -114.01 146.47 -18.65
C ASN A 35 -112.81 147.17 -17.99
N ASP A 36 -111.67 147.21 -18.70
CA ASP A 36 -111.25 148.49 -19.32
C ASP A 36 -110.36 148.27 -20.56
N THR A 37 -109.96 149.35 -21.22
CA THR A 37 -109.47 149.38 -22.60
C THR A 37 -107.94 149.52 -22.75
N VAL A 38 -107.38 148.84 -23.76
CA VAL A 38 -106.09 149.12 -24.47
C VAL A 38 -104.75 148.66 -23.81
N THR A 39 -103.86 148.14 -24.68
CA THR A 39 -102.41 147.81 -24.54
C THR A 39 -101.95 146.69 -23.58
N VAL A 40 -101.32 145.65 -24.15
CA VAL A 40 -100.05 144.95 -23.75
C VAL A 40 -99.82 143.75 -24.69
N ALA A 41 -98.56 143.44 -25.06
CA ALA A 41 -98.25 142.30 -25.96
C ALA A 41 -96.84 141.67 -25.80
N LYS A 42 -96.15 141.89 -24.67
CA LYS A 42 -94.71 141.53 -24.52
C LYS A 42 -94.41 140.32 -23.61
N SER A 43 -95.42 139.67 -23.03
CA SER A 43 -95.23 138.72 -21.91
C SER A 43 -94.86 137.28 -22.30
N ASP A 44 -95.22 136.81 -23.49
CA ASP A 44 -95.26 135.35 -23.75
C ASP A 44 -93.90 134.73 -24.09
N GLN A 45 -92.94 135.55 -24.50
CA GLN A 45 -91.64 135.09 -25.00
C GLN A 45 -90.67 134.73 -23.84
N GLU A 46 -90.73 135.47 -22.73
CA GLU A 46 -89.90 135.25 -21.54
C GLU A 46 -90.30 133.95 -20.82
N ASN A 47 -91.61 133.67 -20.73
CA ASN A 47 -92.16 132.44 -20.16
C ASN A 47 -91.65 131.17 -20.86
N ALA A 48 -91.48 131.21 -22.19
CA ALA A 48 -90.97 130.06 -22.95
C ALA A 48 -89.45 129.82 -22.72
N GLN A 49 -88.68 130.87 -22.47
CA GLN A 49 -87.26 130.75 -22.15
C GLN A 49 -87.03 130.25 -20.71
N ALA A 50 -87.90 130.62 -19.77
CA ALA A 50 -87.90 130.07 -18.41
C ALA A 50 -88.09 128.54 -18.43
N ALA A 51 -89.09 128.02 -19.17
CA ALA A 51 -89.38 126.59 -19.28
C ALA A 51 -88.21 125.75 -19.82
N VAL A 52 -87.36 126.31 -20.70
CA VAL A 52 -86.15 125.63 -21.19
C VAL A 52 -85.08 125.52 -20.10
N ASN A 53 -84.91 126.56 -19.29
CA ASN A 53 -83.94 126.56 -18.19
C ASN A 53 -84.40 125.62 -17.05
N GLU A 54 -85.70 125.62 -16.77
CA GLU A 54 -86.34 124.72 -15.81
C GLU A 54 -86.17 123.24 -16.21
N ALA A 55 -86.47 122.89 -17.46
CA ALA A 55 -86.23 121.53 -17.96
C ALA A 55 -84.74 121.15 -18.01
N GLN A 56 -83.83 122.12 -18.22
CA GLN A 56 -82.38 121.85 -18.19
C GLN A 56 -81.91 121.55 -16.76
N ASN A 57 -82.48 122.21 -15.76
CA ASN A 57 -82.25 121.92 -14.35
C ASN A 57 -82.83 120.53 -13.97
N SER A 58 -84.01 120.15 -14.47
CA SER A 58 -84.57 118.80 -14.26
C SER A 58 -83.64 117.70 -14.76
N VAL A 59 -83.01 117.87 -15.94
CA VAL A 59 -82.01 116.92 -16.46
C VAL A 59 -80.77 116.83 -15.57
N ASN A 60 -80.25 117.98 -15.13
CA ASN A 60 -79.07 118.01 -14.26
C ASN A 60 -79.37 117.34 -12.89
N ASN A 61 -80.55 117.57 -12.34
CA ASN A 61 -81.03 116.94 -11.10
C ASN A 61 -81.21 115.43 -11.27
N ALA A 62 -81.75 114.96 -12.41
CA ALA A 62 -81.91 113.54 -12.70
C ALA A 62 -80.56 112.83 -12.92
N GLN A 63 -79.57 113.50 -13.52
CA GLN A 63 -78.20 112.96 -13.65
C GLN A 63 -77.54 112.81 -12.28
N ALA A 64 -77.66 113.83 -11.41
CA ALA A 64 -77.18 113.75 -10.04
C ALA A 64 -77.88 112.63 -9.24
N ALA A 65 -79.16 112.34 -9.52
CA ALA A 65 -79.87 111.20 -8.94
C ALA A 65 -79.29 109.85 -9.42
N VAL A 66 -78.98 109.69 -10.71
CA VAL A 66 -78.30 108.49 -11.25
C VAL A 66 -76.95 108.27 -10.57
N ASP A 67 -76.10 109.31 -10.51
CA ASP A 67 -74.76 109.18 -9.93
C ASP A 67 -74.83 108.89 -8.42
N SER A 68 -75.81 109.46 -7.72
CA SER A 68 -76.13 109.14 -6.32
C SER A 68 -76.58 107.69 -6.13
N LYS A 69 -77.49 107.16 -6.98
CA LYS A 69 -77.92 105.76 -6.92
C LYS A 69 -76.79 104.78 -7.29
N LYS A 70 -75.90 105.15 -8.21
CA LYS A 70 -74.74 104.35 -8.62
C LYS A 70 -73.69 104.25 -7.50
N SER A 71 -73.50 105.34 -6.77
CA SER A 71 -72.74 105.35 -5.51
C SER A 71 -73.42 104.46 -4.45
N ALA A 72 -74.73 104.60 -4.24
CA ALA A 72 -75.48 103.78 -3.27
C ALA A 72 -75.43 102.28 -3.58
N LEU A 73 -75.46 101.87 -4.85
CA LEU A 73 -75.26 100.47 -5.27
C LEU A 73 -73.85 99.98 -4.95
N THR A 74 -72.82 100.78 -5.28
CA THR A 74 -71.42 100.45 -4.94
C THR A 74 -71.25 100.26 -3.44
N ASP A 75 -71.91 101.11 -2.64
CA ASP A 75 -71.97 101.04 -1.18
C ASP A 75 -72.68 99.78 -0.67
N ALA A 76 -73.79 99.38 -1.29
CA ALA A 76 -74.52 98.15 -0.95
C ALA A 76 -73.69 96.89 -1.26
N GLN A 77 -73.08 96.83 -2.45
CA GLN A 77 -72.19 95.73 -2.86
C GLN A 77 -70.91 95.67 -1.99
N ALA A 78 -70.41 96.81 -1.50
CA ALA A 78 -69.32 96.84 -0.53
C ALA A 78 -69.74 96.28 0.84
N LYS A 79 -70.94 96.63 1.33
CA LYS A 79 -71.49 96.19 2.62
C LYS A 79 -71.82 94.69 2.63
N ALA A 80 -72.30 94.13 1.52
CA ALA A 80 -72.61 92.70 1.38
C ALA A 80 -71.42 91.75 1.56
N LYS A 81 -70.19 92.20 1.29
CA LYS A 81 -68.97 91.38 1.43
C LYS A 81 -68.71 90.91 2.87
N ALA A 82 -69.17 91.66 3.88
CA ALA A 82 -68.97 91.28 5.28
C ALA A 82 -69.88 90.10 5.72
N PRO A 83 -71.21 90.14 5.50
CA PRO A 83 -72.08 88.97 5.64
C PRO A 83 -71.61 87.73 4.88
N ASP A 84 -71.18 87.88 3.62
CA ASP A 84 -70.77 86.74 2.77
C ASP A 84 -69.52 86.02 3.30
N ASN A 85 -68.51 86.79 3.71
CA ASN A 85 -67.31 86.24 4.34
C ASN A 85 -67.62 85.61 5.71
N ALA A 86 -68.51 86.21 6.50
CA ALA A 86 -68.93 85.67 7.79
C ALA A 86 -69.68 84.34 7.64
N TYR A 87 -70.64 84.26 6.70
CA TYR A 87 -71.36 83.03 6.38
C TYR A 87 -70.42 81.92 5.92
N SER A 88 -69.53 82.23 4.98
CA SER A 88 -68.56 81.26 4.41
C SER A 88 -67.58 80.74 5.48
N ALA A 89 -67.08 81.62 6.35
CA ALA A 89 -66.21 81.23 7.46
C ALA A 89 -66.94 80.39 8.52
N GLN A 90 -68.23 80.65 8.77
CA GLN A 90 -69.04 79.85 9.69
C GLN A 90 -69.38 78.48 9.10
N GLN A 91 -69.64 78.39 7.79
CA GLN A 91 -69.89 77.12 7.10
C GLN A 91 -68.71 76.15 7.21
N ALA A 92 -67.47 76.66 7.21
CA ALA A 92 -66.27 75.85 7.45
C ALA A 92 -66.26 75.25 8.87
N LYS A 93 -66.60 76.03 9.91
CA LYS A 93 -66.67 75.54 11.30
C LYS A 93 -67.72 74.44 11.48
N VAL A 94 -68.88 74.56 10.82
CA VAL A 94 -69.91 73.49 10.82
C VAL A 94 -69.31 72.20 10.27
N ASN A 95 -68.56 72.26 9.16
CA ASN A 95 -67.93 71.08 8.55
C ASN A 95 -66.87 70.44 9.47
N ASP A 96 -66.03 71.25 10.14
CA ASP A 96 -65.03 70.74 11.10
C ASP A 96 -65.68 70.14 12.36
N SER A 97 -66.76 70.75 12.86
CA SER A 97 -67.54 70.21 13.99
C SER A 97 -68.18 68.87 13.63
N GLN A 98 -68.73 68.75 12.41
CA GLN A 98 -69.32 67.52 11.88
C GLN A 98 -68.27 66.40 11.69
N LYS A 99 -67.06 66.76 11.26
CA LYS A 99 -65.90 65.85 11.19
C LYS A 99 -65.46 65.38 12.58
N ASN A 100 -65.42 66.27 13.58
CA ASN A 100 -65.14 65.94 14.98
C ASN A 100 -66.19 64.96 15.55
N LEU A 101 -67.48 65.26 15.37
CA LEU A 101 -68.59 64.37 15.75
C LEU A 101 -68.42 62.95 15.16
N SER A 102 -68.07 62.87 13.87
CA SER A 102 -67.86 61.59 13.19
C SER A 102 -66.68 60.80 13.76
N ALA A 103 -65.60 61.47 14.17
CA ALA A 103 -64.46 60.85 14.84
C ALA A 103 -64.83 60.35 16.26
N LYS A 104 -65.60 61.12 17.03
CA LYS A 104 -66.09 60.69 18.35
C LYS A 104 -67.02 59.48 18.25
N GLN A 105 -67.89 59.43 17.25
CA GLN A 105 -68.77 58.27 16.99
C GLN A 105 -67.98 56.98 16.70
N ALA A 106 -66.87 57.08 15.96
CA ALA A 106 -65.98 55.94 15.72
C ALA A 106 -65.32 55.43 17.01
N ILE A 107 -64.89 56.33 17.90
CA ILE A 107 -64.31 55.99 19.20
C ILE A 107 -65.37 55.33 20.12
N ALA A 108 -66.59 55.85 20.14
CA ALA A 108 -67.70 55.24 20.89
C ALA A 108 -68.01 53.82 20.42
N LYS A 109 -67.98 53.56 19.10
CA LYS A 109 -68.10 52.19 18.57
C LYS A 109 -66.96 51.28 19.03
N GLN A 110 -65.70 51.73 18.99
CA GLN A 110 -64.57 50.91 19.47
C GLN A 110 -64.69 50.59 20.98
N ALA A 111 -65.17 51.54 21.79
CA ALA A 111 -65.46 51.30 23.20
C ALA A 111 -66.59 50.27 23.41
N GLN A 112 -67.65 50.34 22.59
CA GLN A 112 -68.75 49.36 22.61
C GLN A 112 -68.28 47.95 22.21
N ASP A 113 -67.49 47.83 21.14
CA ASP A 113 -66.97 46.54 20.68
C ASP A 113 -66.04 45.90 21.74
N LYS A 114 -65.22 46.72 22.42
CA LYS A 114 -64.41 46.30 23.57
C LYS A 114 -65.26 45.88 24.77
N LEU A 115 -66.32 46.63 25.09
CA LEU A 115 -67.26 46.29 26.16
C LEU A 115 -67.95 44.94 25.90
N ASN A 116 -68.36 44.68 24.66
CA ASN A 116 -68.96 43.40 24.26
C ASN A 116 -68.00 42.23 24.52
N SER A 117 -66.74 42.37 24.10
CA SER A 117 -65.70 41.35 24.33
C SER A 117 -65.46 41.06 25.83
N VAL A 118 -65.32 42.11 26.65
CA VAL A 118 -65.11 41.97 28.11
C VAL A 118 -66.35 41.43 28.82
N THR A 119 -67.55 41.71 28.33
CA THR A 119 -68.81 41.18 28.88
C THR A 119 -68.87 39.65 28.80
N GLU A 120 -68.43 39.05 27.69
CA GLU A 120 -68.38 37.59 27.55
C GLU A 120 -67.31 36.92 28.42
N ILE A 121 -66.28 37.65 28.86
CA ILE A 121 -65.31 37.18 29.86
C ILE A 121 -65.92 37.30 31.26
N SER A 122 -66.57 38.42 31.57
CA SER A 122 -67.22 38.65 32.88
C SER A 122 -68.35 37.66 33.18
N LYS A 123 -69.13 37.25 32.16
CA LYS A 123 -70.10 36.15 32.26
C LYS A 123 -69.47 34.80 32.67
N LYS A 124 -68.20 34.58 32.34
CA LYS A 124 -67.46 33.34 32.65
C LYS A 124 -66.70 33.41 33.98
N ALA A 125 -66.52 34.60 34.55
CA ALA A 125 -65.82 34.85 35.81
C ALA A 125 -66.69 34.51 37.06
N THR A 126 -67.23 33.30 37.09
CA THR A 126 -67.94 32.77 38.28
C THR A 126 -66.95 32.22 39.31
N PRO A 127 -67.33 32.12 40.60
CA PRO A 127 -66.48 31.52 41.63
C PRO A 127 -66.03 30.09 41.31
N GLU A 128 -66.90 29.27 40.70
CA GLU A 128 -66.55 27.90 40.30
C GLU A 128 -65.51 27.89 39.18
N ASN A 129 -65.61 28.78 38.19
CA ASN A 129 -64.65 28.86 37.09
C ASN A 129 -63.29 29.41 37.56
N ILE A 130 -63.26 30.35 38.51
CA ILE A 130 -62.03 30.81 39.16
C ILE A 130 -61.39 29.67 39.96
N GLN A 131 -62.14 28.96 40.81
CA GLN A 131 -61.65 27.77 41.51
C GLN A 131 -61.18 26.66 40.55
N LYS A 132 -61.87 26.47 39.41
CA LYS A 132 -61.49 25.50 38.38
C LYS A 132 -60.17 25.87 37.71
N ALA A 133 -59.95 27.15 37.40
CA ALA A 133 -58.67 27.64 36.88
C ALA A 133 -57.54 27.47 37.93
N GLN A 134 -57.79 27.78 39.20
CA GLN A 134 -56.83 27.56 40.30
C GLN A 134 -56.50 26.06 40.49
N LYS A 135 -57.49 25.17 40.43
CA LYS A 135 -57.29 23.70 40.46
C LYS A 135 -56.49 23.19 39.25
N SER A 136 -56.76 23.71 38.05
CA SER A 136 -55.96 23.40 36.85
C SER A 136 -54.51 23.87 36.99
N ILE A 137 -54.26 25.03 37.60
CA ILE A 137 -52.91 25.53 37.89
C ILE A 137 -52.18 24.59 38.85
N ALA A 138 -52.81 24.15 39.94
CA ALA A 138 -52.23 23.19 40.88
C ALA A 138 -51.88 21.85 40.20
N ALA A 139 -52.84 21.27 39.47
CA ALA A 139 -52.60 20.03 38.72
C ALA A 139 -51.47 20.18 37.67
N GLN A 140 -51.34 21.35 37.04
CA GLN A 140 -50.26 21.64 36.11
C GLN A 140 -48.90 21.83 36.81
N GLN A 141 -48.88 22.34 38.05
CA GLN A 141 -47.66 22.40 38.87
C GLN A 141 -47.18 21.00 39.26
N ASP A 142 -48.08 20.09 39.62
CA ASP A 142 -47.75 18.67 39.86
C ASP A 142 -47.29 17.97 38.58
N ALA A 143 -47.92 18.25 37.43
CA ALA A 143 -47.46 17.75 36.12
C ALA A 143 -46.02 18.23 35.80
N ILE A 144 -45.69 19.48 36.12
CA ILE A 144 -44.32 20.03 35.99
C ILE A 144 -43.35 19.35 36.96
N LYS A 145 -43.77 19.06 38.20
CA LYS A 145 -42.96 18.32 39.18
C LYS A 145 -42.62 16.91 38.66
N ASN A 146 -43.61 16.19 38.12
CA ASN A 146 -43.42 14.87 37.53
C ASN A 146 -42.56 14.94 36.25
N ALA A 147 -42.74 15.96 35.40
CA ALA A 147 -41.90 16.18 34.23
C ALA A 147 -40.43 16.47 34.60
N LYS A 148 -40.17 17.22 35.68
CA LYS A 148 -38.82 17.40 36.22
C LYS A 148 -38.21 16.09 36.72
N GLN A 149 -38.98 15.25 37.40
CA GLN A 149 -38.51 13.93 37.84
C GLN A 149 -38.15 13.06 36.64
N ASN A 150 -39.01 12.98 35.62
CA ASN A 150 -38.74 12.25 34.38
C ASN A 150 -37.46 12.74 33.65
N VAL A 151 -37.14 14.03 33.73
CA VAL A 151 -35.86 14.57 33.22
C VAL A 151 -34.69 14.13 34.10
N SER A 152 -34.83 14.12 35.43
CA SER A 152 -33.80 13.62 36.35
C SER A 152 -33.48 12.16 36.09
N ASP A 153 -34.51 11.31 36.00
CA ASP A 153 -34.37 9.86 35.82
C ASP A 153 -33.71 9.53 34.47
N ALA A 154 -34.13 10.21 33.39
CA ALA A 154 -33.51 10.06 32.08
C ALA A 154 -32.02 10.49 32.07
N ASN A 155 -31.62 11.46 32.90
CA ASN A 155 -30.20 11.82 33.06
C ASN A 155 -29.42 10.78 33.87
N VAL A 156 -30.05 10.08 34.82
CA VAL A 156 -29.43 8.93 35.52
C VAL A 156 -29.17 7.78 34.53
N ASP A 157 -30.12 7.48 33.66
CA ASP A 157 -29.93 6.49 32.58
C ASP A 157 -28.83 6.91 31.59
N LEU A 158 -28.77 8.18 31.21
CA LEU A 158 -27.70 8.72 30.35
C LEU A 158 -26.31 8.57 31.01
N ASN A 159 -26.17 8.95 32.29
CA ASN A 159 -24.92 8.80 33.03
C ASN A 159 -24.50 7.33 33.14
N LYS A 160 -25.47 6.42 33.35
CA LYS A 160 -25.24 4.97 33.39
C LYS A 160 -24.77 4.43 32.03
N ALA A 161 -25.37 4.86 30.93
CA ALA A 161 -24.95 4.51 29.57
C ALA A 161 -23.53 5.05 29.26
N GLN A 162 -23.21 6.27 29.70
CA GLN A 162 -21.86 6.85 29.54
C GLN A 162 -20.80 6.06 30.33
N ALA A 163 -21.11 5.61 31.55
CA ALA A 163 -20.21 4.75 32.33
C ALA A 163 -20.00 3.37 31.67
N GLN A 164 -21.04 2.80 31.06
CA GLN A 164 -20.94 1.57 30.27
C GLN A 164 -20.08 1.77 29.01
N LEU A 165 -20.22 2.90 28.31
CA LEU A 165 -19.38 3.26 27.16
C LEU A 165 -17.91 3.45 27.56
N ALA A 166 -17.62 4.11 28.69
CA ALA A 166 -16.27 4.22 29.22
C ALA A 166 -15.66 2.84 29.53
N THR A 167 -16.44 1.97 30.18
CA THR A 167 -16.04 0.58 30.46
C THR A 167 -15.75 -0.22 29.19
N ALA A 168 -16.57 -0.05 28.15
CA ALA A 168 -16.35 -0.70 26.85
C ALA A 168 -15.08 -0.19 26.16
N LYS A 169 -14.81 1.13 26.20
CA LYS A 169 -13.60 1.74 25.63
C LYS A 169 -12.33 1.27 26.35
N GLN A 170 -12.36 1.10 27.67
CA GLN A 170 -11.24 0.52 28.40
C GLN A 170 -10.96 -0.91 27.92
N LYS A 171 -11.98 -1.78 27.85
CA LYS A 171 -11.83 -3.16 27.35
C LYS A 171 -11.32 -3.23 25.90
N GLN A 172 -11.65 -2.24 25.07
CA GLN A 172 -11.11 -2.12 23.71
C GLN A 172 -9.60 -1.79 23.72
N ALA A 173 -9.17 -0.86 24.58
CA ALA A 173 -7.75 -0.54 24.76
C ALA A 173 -6.97 -1.72 25.36
N ASP A 174 -7.53 -2.43 26.35
CA ASP A 174 -6.94 -3.63 26.94
C ASP A 174 -6.74 -4.72 25.89
N ALA A 175 -7.76 -4.98 25.05
CA ALA A 175 -7.66 -5.94 23.94
C ALA A 175 -6.63 -5.52 22.88
N GLN A 176 -6.50 -4.22 22.59
CA GLN A 176 -5.47 -3.72 21.66
C GLN A 176 -4.05 -3.93 22.24
N ASN A 177 -3.86 -3.77 23.55
CA ASN A 177 -2.59 -4.05 24.21
C ASN A 177 -2.22 -5.54 24.12
N VAL A 178 -3.20 -6.44 24.28
CA VAL A 178 -2.98 -7.89 24.05
C VAL A 178 -2.58 -8.18 22.60
N VAL A 179 -3.28 -7.61 21.61
CA VAL A 179 -2.90 -7.75 20.18
C VAL A 179 -1.46 -7.30 19.94
N ASN A 180 -1.03 -6.17 20.53
CA ASN A 180 0.33 -5.66 20.38
C ASN A 180 1.39 -6.60 21.03
N ALA A 181 1.06 -7.20 22.17
CA ALA A 181 1.92 -8.16 22.85
C ALA A 181 2.07 -9.46 22.05
N GLU A 182 0.96 -10.05 21.56
CA GLU A 182 0.98 -11.25 20.72
C GLU A 182 1.67 -11.01 19.37
N GLN A 183 1.54 -9.80 18.79
CA GLN A 183 2.25 -9.42 17.57
C GLN A 183 3.78 -9.44 17.78
N SER A 184 4.24 -9.00 18.96
CA SER A 184 5.67 -9.05 19.34
C SER A 184 6.12 -10.48 19.67
N ALA A 185 5.28 -11.27 20.36
CA ALA A 185 5.55 -12.67 20.67
C ALA A 185 5.69 -13.52 19.39
N LYS A 186 4.80 -13.31 18.41
CA LYS A 186 4.91 -13.94 17.09
C LYS A 186 6.21 -13.53 16.38
N GLN A 187 6.61 -12.26 16.43
CA GLN A 187 7.86 -11.82 15.79
C GLN A 187 9.11 -12.43 16.44
N VAL A 188 9.10 -12.66 17.76
CA VAL A 188 10.15 -13.45 18.44
C VAL A 188 10.15 -14.90 17.98
N ALA A 189 8.98 -15.53 17.82
CA ALA A 189 8.88 -16.90 17.31
C ALA A 189 9.35 -17.02 15.84
N ASP A 190 8.97 -16.06 14.99
CA ASP A 190 9.44 -15.97 13.59
C ASP A 190 10.98 -15.88 13.52
N ASN A 191 11.59 -15.04 14.36
CA ASN A 191 13.05 -14.91 14.46
C ASN A 191 13.72 -16.20 14.97
N ASN A 192 13.11 -16.90 15.92
CA ASN A 192 13.63 -18.17 16.44
C ASN A 192 13.60 -19.28 15.39
N VAL A 193 12.57 -19.35 14.55
CA VAL A 193 12.52 -20.26 13.38
C VAL A 193 13.65 -19.91 12.40
N ALA A 194 13.81 -18.63 12.03
CA ALA A 194 14.87 -18.21 11.11
C ALA A 194 16.28 -18.53 11.64
N LYS A 195 16.50 -18.41 12.96
CA LYS A 195 17.76 -18.85 13.59
C LYS A 195 17.94 -20.37 13.47
N ALA A 196 16.93 -21.16 13.83
CA ALA A 196 17.01 -22.61 13.79
C ALA A 196 17.23 -23.15 12.36
N GLU A 197 16.64 -22.54 11.34
CA GLU A 197 16.89 -22.90 9.94
C GLU A 197 18.34 -22.63 9.50
N ASN A 198 18.96 -21.55 9.98
CA ASN A 198 20.38 -21.28 9.75
C ASN A 198 21.28 -22.22 10.55
N ASP A 199 20.92 -22.55 11.80
CA ASP A 199 21.66 -23.53 12.60
C ASP A 199 21.65 -24.92 11.94
N VAL A 200 20.54 -25.34 11.32
CA VAL A 200 20.42 -26.61 10.58
C VAL A 200 21.24 -26.59 9.28
N LYS A 201 21.22 -25.49 8.51
CA LYS A 201 22.08 -25.35 7.31
C LYS A 201 23.56 -25.40 7.68
N ASN A 202 23.96 -24.67 8.71
CA ASN A 202 25.34 -24.60 9.20
C ASN A 202 25.62 -25.77 10.19
N SER A 203 25.40 -27.00 9.74
CA SER A 203 25.55 -28.22 10.56
C SER A 203 26.74 -29.10 10.19
N GLY A 204 27.44 -28.81 9.08
CA GLY A 204 28.58 -29.60 8.58
C GLY A 204 28.19 -30.96 7.96
N LEU A 205 26.88 -31.22 7.81
CA LEU A 205 26.38 -32.51 7.33
C LEU A 205 26.85 -32.85 5.91
N ASP A 206 26.87 -31.87 5.01
CA ASP A 206 27.22 -32.13 3.61
C ASP A 206 28.74 -32.27 3.40
N GLU A 207 29.55 -31.67 4.27
CA GLU A 207 31.00 -31.89 4.34
C GLU A 207 31.30 -33.31 4.86
N ALA A 208 30.58 -33.74 5.91
CA ALA A 208 30.66 -35.11 6.42
C ALA A 208 30.23 -36.15 5.38
N LYS A 209 29.12 -35.93 4.65
CA LYS A 209 28.67 -36.79 3.54
C LYS A 209 29.73 -36.89 2.44
N GLN A 210 30.29 -35.76 1.99
CA GLN A 210 31.31 -35.77 0.92
C GLN A 210 32.55 -36.56 1.31
N ASN A 211 32.95 -36.54 2.59
CA ASN A 211 34.08 -37.35 3.05
C ASN A 211 33.73 -38.85 3.10
N VAL A 212 32.51 -39.21 3.50
CA VAL A 212 32.02 -40.61 3.39
C VAL A 212 31.95 -41.06 1.93
N GLU A 213 31.45 -40.23 1.01
CA GLU A 213 31.41 -40.56 -0.43
C GLU A 213 32.82 -40.73 -1.02
N LYS A 214 33.81 -39.92 -0.62
CA LYS A 214 35.21 -40.10 -1.05
C LYS A 214 35.74 -41.47 -0.61
N VAL A 215 35.57 -41.83 0.66
CA VAL A 215 36.01 -43.12 1.22
C VAL A 215 35.28 -44.30 0.57
N GLN A 216 33.96 -44.18 0.40
CA GLN A 216 33.16 -45.23 -0.26
C GLN A 216 33.53 -45.40 -1.74
N ASN A 217 33.85 -44.31 -2.46
CA ASN A 217 34.32 -44.39 -3.84
C ASN A 217 35.73 -45.02 -3.94
N ALA A 218 36.63 -44.73 -3.01
CA ALA A 218 37.92 -45.42 -2.93
C ALA A 218 37.73 -46.94 -2.69
N LEU A 219 36.90 -47.32 -1.71
CA LEU A 219 36.57 -48.72 -1.42
C LEU A 219 35.89 -49.44 -2.61
N ASN A 220 35.01 -48.74 -3.34
CA ASN A 220 34.37 -49.28 -4.53
C ASN A 220 35.36 -49.49 -5.69
N ASN A 221 36.36 -48.60 -5.83
CA ASN A 221 37.44 -48.78 -6.80
C ASN A 221 38.32 -49.98 -6.44
N ILE A 222 38.70 -50.15 -5.16
CA ILE A 222 39.45 -51.32 -4.68
C ILE A 222 38.68 -52.62 -4.96
N LYS A 223 37.39 -52.68 -4.62
CA LYS A 223 36.55 -53.86 -4.91
C LYS A 223 36.46 -54.17 -6.42
N LYS A 224 36.44 -53.14 -7.27
CA LYS A 224 36.47 -53.30 -8.73
C LYS A 224 37.83 -53.83 -9.21
N THR A 225 38.94 -53.37 -8.63
CA THR A 225 40.27 -53.92 -8.90
C THR A 225 40.35 -55.39 -8.49
N ASN A 226 39.85 -55.77 -7.31
CA ASN A 226 39.87 -57.16 -6.87
C ASN A 226 39.04 -58.07 -7.79
N ALA A 227 37.85 -57.64 -8.23
CA ALA A 227 37.06 -58.39 -9.21
C ALA A 227 37.75 -58.52 -10.60
N ASN A 228 38.52 -57.51 -11.02
CA ASN A 228 39.38 -57.62 -12.20
C ASN A 228 40.52 -58.63 -11.96
N ASN A 229 41.11 -58.65 -10.76
CA ASN A 229 42.20 -59.55 -10.41
C ASN A 229 41.73 -61.01 -10.34
N GLU A 230 40.51 -61.30 -9.83
CA GLU A 230 39.89 -62.63 -9.90
C GLU A 230 39.68 -63.10 -11.35
N SER A 231 39.28 -62.18 -12.23
CA SER A 231 39.14 -62.45 -13.67
C SER A 231 40.50 -62.77 -14.31
N ILE A 232 41.52 -61.96 -14.05
CA ILE A 232 42.90 -62.17 -14.53
C ILE A 232 43.50 -63.47 -13.97
N LEU A 233 43.27 -63.79 -12.69
CA LEU A 233 43.69 -65.06 -12.09
C LEU A 233 43.03 -66.26 -12.78
N THR A 234 41.76 -66.13 -13.19
CA THR A 234 41.03 -67.16 -13.94
C THR A 234 41.59 -67.32 -15.37
N THR A 235 41.91 -66.21 -16.05
CA THR A 235 42.62 -66.23 -17.35
C THR A 235 44.01 -66.86 -17.22
N ASN A 236 44.78 -66.50 -16.19
CA ASN A 236 46.14 -66.99 -15.98
C ASN A 236 46.17 -68.48 -15.61
N LYS A 237 45.22 -68.96 -14.79
CA LYS A 237 45.04 -70.41 -14.55
C LYS A 237 44.72 -71.18 -15.85
N SER A 238 43.96 -70.56 -16.76
CA SER A 238 43.66 -71.14 -18.08
C SER A 238 44.90 -71.16 -18.99
N ALA A 239 45.66 -70.06 -19.04
CA ALA A 239 46.90 -69.96 -19.81
C ALA A 239 48.01 -70.88 -19.28
N LEU A 240 48.10 -71.08 -17.96
CA LEU A 240 49.01 -72.04 -17.32
C LEU A 240 48.64 -73.49 -17.72
N ALA A 241 47.36 -73.84 -17.75
CA ALA A 241 46.90 -75.15 -18.22
C ALA A 241 47.25 -75.38 -19.70
N GLU A 242 47.07 -74.38 -20.56
CA GLU A 242 47.54 -74.45 -21.95
C GLU A 242 49.07 -74.58 -22.06
N ASN A 243 49.82 -73.82 -21.27
CA ASN A 243 51.28 -73.84 -21.35
C ASN A 243 51.85 -75.16 -20.84
N ASN A 244 51.25 -75.78 -19.83
CA ASN A 244 51.60 -77.14 -19.40
C ASN A 244 51.33 -78.19 -20.49
N GLN A 245 50.25 -78.04 -21.27
CA GLN A 245 50.01 -78.89 -22.46
C GLN A 245 51.06 -78.64 -23.56
N LYS A 246 51.46 -77.38 -23.80
CA LYS A 246 52.51 -77.02 -24.77
C LYS A 246 53.88 -77.56 -24.34
N ILE A 247 54.23 -77.48 -23.05
CA ILE A 247 55.46 -78.06 -22.49
C ILE A 247 55.46 -79.59 -22.63
N ALA A 248 54.35 -80.27 -22.35
CA ALA A 248 54.24 -81.71 -22.58
C ALA A 248 54.44 -82.09 -24.07
N ALA A 249 53.92 -81.29 -25.01
CA ALA A 249 54.15 -81.49 -26.44
C ALA A 249 55.62 -81.23 -26.84
N VAL A 250 56.25 -80.18 -26.30
CA VAL A 250 57.67 -79.86 -26.52
C VAL A 250 58.58 -80.96 -25.97
N ASN A 251 58.32 -81.48 -24.77
CA ASN A 251 59.11 -82.57 -24.18
C ASN A 251 59.04 -83.86 -25.03
N ASN A 252 57.86 -84.21 -25.55
CA ASN A 252 57.73 -85.33 -26.50
C ASN A 252 58.53 -85.09 -27.80
N ASN A 253 58.55 -83.85 -28.30
CA ASN A 253 59.37 -83.49 -29.47
C ASN A 253 60.88 -83.51 -29.17
N ILE A 254 61.32 -83.15 -27.96
CA ILE A 254 62.72 -83.24 -27.52
C ILE A 254 63.17 -84.71 -27.46
N VAL A 255 62.34 -85.62 -26.96
CA VAL A 255 62.62 -87.07 -26.98
C VAL A 255 62.78 -87.60 -28.41
N ALA A 256 61.94 -87.15 -29.35
CA ALA A 256 62.07 -87.50 -30.76
C ALA A 256 63.31 -86.87 -31.44
N ALA A 257 63.67 -85.64 -31.06
CA ALA A 257 64.85 -84.95 -31.56
C ALA A 257 66.16 -85.62 -31.09
N ASN A 258 66.26 -85.96 -29.81
CA ASN A 258 67.44 -86.65 -29.24
C ASN A 258 67.68 -88.01 -29.91
N LYS A 259 66.62 -88.74 -30.25
CA LYS A 259 66.73 -89.96 -31.06
C LYS A 259 67.30 -89.67 -32.46
N SER A 260 66.85 -88.59 -33.11
CA SER A 260 67.30 -88.19 -34.44
C SER A 260 68.76 -87.66 -34.47
N VAL A 261 69.22 -87.02 -33.39
CA VAL A 261 70.61 -86.55 -33.24
C VAL A 261 71.60 -87.73 -33.23
N THR A 262 71.20 -88.86 -32.64
CA THR A 262 72.01 -90.10 -32.63
C THR A 262 72.28 -90.62 -34.04
N ASP A 263 71.29 -90.53 -34.94
CA ASP A 263 71.42 -90.96 -36.33
C ASP A 263 72.21 -89.95 -37.20
N ALA A 264 72.04 -88.65 -36.92
CA ALA A 264 72.61 -87.53 -37.71
C ALA A 264 74.14 -87.37 -37.61
N GLN A 265 74.78 -87.90 -36.56
CA GLN A 265 76.23 -87.85 -36.35
C GLN A 265 77.05 -88.42 -37.54
N ASN A 266 76.43 -89.26 -38.38
CA ASN A 266 77.06 -89.93 -39.51
C ASN A 266 77.16 -89.11 -40.82
N ASN A 267 76.83 -87.80 -40.83
CA ASN A 267 76.63 -87.06 -42.11
C ASN A 267 77.38 -85.71 -42.28
N VAL A 268 78.13 -85.22 -41.29
CA VAL A 268 78.46 -83.77 -41.17
C VAL A 268 79.58 -83.24 -42.10
N ASN A 269 80.19 -84.08 -42.96
CA ASN A 269 81.23 -83.69 -43.95
C ASN A 269 80.77 -82.72 -45.08
N ALA A 270 79.64 -82.01 -44.92
CA ALA A 270 78.97 -81.29 -46.00
C ALA A 270 78.37 -79.91 -45.62
N LYS A 271 78.75 -79.30 -44.48
CA LYS A 271 78.04 -78.11 -43.92
C LYS A 271 78.89 -76.90 -43.49
N GLN A 272 80.12 -76.74 -44.02
CA GLN A 272 81.04 -75.64 -43.64
C GLN A 272 80.46 -74.21 -43.68
N GLN A 273 79.57 -73.90 -44.62
CA GLN A 273 79.14 -72.52 -44.89
C GLN A 273 78.17 -71.91 -43.83
N ALA A 274 77.48 -72.74 -43.04
CA ALA A 274 76.56 -72.26 -42.00
C ALA A 274 77.27 -71.76 -40.73
N LEU A 275 78.60 -71.93 -40.64
CA LEU A 275 79.41 -71.64 -39.46
C LEU A 275 79.72 -70.14 -39.25
N ALA A 276 79.47 -69.29 -40.26
CA ALA A 276 79.74 -67.85 -40.18
C ALA A 276 78.68 -67.11 -39.35
N ASP A 277 77.41 -67.28 -39.67
CA ASP A 277 76.31 -66.50 -39.07
C ASP A 277 76.05 -66.89 -37.61
N ALA A 278 76.17 -68.18 -37.29
CA ALA A 278 76.02 -68.71 -35.93
C ALA A 278 77.02 -68.09 -34.93
N LYS A 279 78.24 -67.75 -35.38
CA LYS A 279 79.27 -67.13 -34.53
C LYS A 279 78.94 -65.70 -34.11
N LYS A 280 78.12 -64.97 -34.89
CA LYS A 280 77.66 -63.63 -34.48
C LYS A 280 76.59 -63.74 -33.39
N ALA A 281 75.56 -64.56 -33.61
CA ALA A 281 74.46 -64.73 -32.67
C ALA A 281 74.91 -65.28 -31.30
N LEU A 282 75.91 -66.17 -31.28
CA LEU A 282 76.49 -66.66 -30.03
C LEU A 282 77.15 -65.54 -29.20
N LYS A 283 77.88 -64.62 -29.84
CA LYS A 283 78.51 -63.50 -29.13
C LYS A 283 77.49 -62.50 -28.60
N ASP A 284 76.48 -62.16 -29.41
CA ASP A 284 75.42 -61.24 -29.00
C ASP A 284 74.64 -61.77 -27.77
N LEU A 285 74.56 -63.10 -27.59
CA LEU A 285 74.02 -63.76 -26.38
C LEU A 285 75.00 -63.74 -25.19
N GLN A 286 76.28 -64.04 -25.42
CA GLN A 286 77.32 -64.02 -24.37
C GLN A 286 77.50 -62.62 -23.76
N ASP A 287 77.41 -61.56 -24.57
CA ASP A 287 77.49 -60.17 -24.14
C ASP A 287 76.27 -59.70 -23.31
N GLN A 288 75.18 -60.49 -23.27
CA GLN A 288 73.97 -60.23 -22.48
C GLN A 288 73.96 -61.04 -21.18
N VAL A 289 74.28 -62.33 -21.22
CA VAL A 289 74.43 -63.17 -20.02
C VAL A 289 75.45 -62.55 -19.04
N ALA A 290 76.56 -62.02 -19.57
CA ALA A 290 77.59 -61.32 -18.79
C ALA A 290 77.16 -59.95 -18.21
N LYS A 291 75.93 -59.48 -18.46
CA LYS A 291 75.34 -58.29 -17.81
C LYS A 291 74.27 -58.68 -16.80
N ASP A 292 73.44 -59.65 -17.14
CA ASP A 292 72.33 -60.06 -16.27
C ASP A 292 72.85 -60.84 -15.05
N GLN A 293 73.98 -61.55 -15.16
CA GLN A 293 74.71 -62.07 -13.99
C GLN A 293 75.39 -60.96 -13.16
N ALA A 294 75.84 -59.87 -13.79
CA ALA A 294 76.65 -58.82 -13.16
C ALA A 294 75.83 -57.69 -12.51
N SER A 295 74.60 -57.98 -12.06
CA SER A 295 73.74 -57.00 -11.39
C SER A 295 72.70 -57.57 -10.40
N GLY A 296 72.66 -58.90 -10.20
CA GLY A 296 71.89 -59.55 -9.12
C GLY A 296 70.45 -59.09 -8.96
N ALA A 297 70.01 -58.92 -7.71
CA ALA A 297 68.70 -58.38 -7.33
C ALA A 297 68.41 -57.02 -7.98
N ALA A 298 69.42 -56.16 -8.15
CA ALA A 298 69.23 -54.85 -8.78
C ALA A 298 68.87 -54.96 -10.26
N GLY A 299 69.44 -55.93 -10.99
CA GLY A 299 69.00 -56.27 -12.34
C GLY A 299 67.55 -56.78 -12.37
N PHE A 300 67.23 -57.70 -11.47
CA PHE A 300 65.90 -58.30 -11.34
C PHE A 300 64.81 -57.27 -11.00
N PHE A 301 64.94 -56.53 -9.89
CA PHE A 301 64.01 -55.48 -9.47
C PHE A 301 63.85 -54.41 -10.54
N LYS A 302 64.95 -53.98 -11.20
CA LYS A 302 64.85 -52.99 -12.28
C LYS A 302 64.05 -53.53 -13.47
N SER A 303 64.21 -54.80 -13.84
CA SER A 303 63.43 -55.41 -14.92
C SER A 303 61.93 -55.39 -14.64
N ILE A 304 61.53 -55.61 -13.38
CA ILE A 304 60.13 -55.57 -12.94
C ILE A 304 59.60 -54.13 -12.94
N ALA A 305 60.39 -53.15 -12.50
CA ALA A 305 60.04 -51.72 -12.47
C ALA A 305 59.91 -51.09 -13.87
N ASP A 306 60.80 -51.45 -14.81
CA ASP A 306 60.81 -50.95 -16.18
C ASP A 306 59.71 -51.60 -17.06
N ASN A 307 59.33 -52.86 -16.79
CA ASN A 307 58.30 -53.57 -17.55
C ASN A 307 56.91 -52.93 -17.33
N LYS A 308 56.31 -52.44 -18.41
CA LYS A 308 55.01 -51.73 -18.40
C LYS A 308 53.79 -52.65 -18.44
N ASP A 309 54.00 -53.94 -18.64
CA ASP A 309 52.92 -54.95 -18.59
C ASP A 309 52.66 -55.41 -17.13
N ASN A 310 53.56 -55.09 -16.20
CA ASN A 310 53.36 -55.24 -14.75
C ASN A 310 52.43 -54.15 -14.21
N SER A 311 51.71 -54.41 -13.11
CA SER A 311 50.88 -53.41 -12.46
C SER A 311 51.72 -52.25 -11.90
N ASP A 312 51.17 -51.03 -11.90
CA ASP A 312 51.88 -49.87 -11.34
C ASP A 312 52.27 -50.08 -9.87
N SER A 313 51.54 -50.88 -9.08
CA SER A 313 51.92 -51.26 -7.72
C SER A 313 53.18 -52.13 -7.66
N LEU A 314 53.27 -53.18 -8.49
CA LEU A 314 54.44 -54.05 -8.57
C LEU A 314 55.65 -53.30 -9.14
N ARG A 315 55.42 -52.35 -10.06
CA ARG A 315 56.44 -51.44 -10.59
C ARG A 315 56.88 -50.35 -9.60
N GLU A 316 56.08 -50.06 -8.58
CA GLU A 316 56.42 -49.15 -7.48
C GLU A 316 57.26 -49.89 -6.43
N ASP A 317 56.79 -51.06 -5.99
CA ASP A 317 57.48 -51.96 -5.06
C ASP A 317 58.87 -52.35 -5.60
N ALA A 318 58.95 -52.82 -6.85
CA ALA A 318 60.23 -53.12 -7.50
C ALA A 318 61.16 -51.91 -7.68
N ARG A 319 60.61 -50.69 -7.82
CA ARG A 319 61.43 -49.48 -7.92
C ARG A 319 61.93 -49.00 -6.56
N THR A 320 61.13 -49.21 -5.51
CA THR A 320 61.50 -48.98 -4.11
C THR A 320 62.62 -49.94 -3.73
N ALA A 321 62.43 -51.24 -3.98
CA ALA A 321 63.43 -52.29 -3.83
C ALA A 321 64.77 -51.97 -4.52
N TYR A 322 64.72 -51.62 -5.81
CA TYR A 322 65.91 -51.19 -6.57
C TYR A 322 66.59 -49.94 -5.97
N ASN A 323 65.83 -48.97 -5.48
CA ASN A 323 66.37 -47.76 -4.85
C ASN A 323 67.05 -48.07 -3.51
N ILE A 324 66.51 -49.02 -2.73
CA ILE A 324 67.05 -49.46 -1.44
C ILE A 324 68.45 -50.08 -1.63
N ILE A 325 68.58 -51.18 -2.39
CA ILE A 325 69.87 -51.88 -2.54
C ILE A 325 70.90 -51.10 -3.36
N THR A 326 70.49 -50.14 -4.20
CA THR A 326 71.44 -49.20 -4.85
C THR A 326 71.79 -47.98 -4.00
N GLY A 327 71.33 -47.93 -2.74
CA GLY A 327 71.64 -46.87 -1.76
C GLY A 327 71.19 -45.48 -2.20
N GLN A 328 70.04 -45.35 -2.87
CA GLN A 328 69.52 -44.04 -3.26
C GLN A 328 69.07 -43.25 -2.01
N PRO A 329 69.20 -41.90 -2.02
CA PRO A 329 68.67 -41.09 -0.94
C PRO A 329 67.15 -41.24 -0.82
N ASN A 330 66.67 -41.37 0.41
CA ASN A 330 65.25 -41.38 0.77
C ASN A 330 64.45 -42.46 0.02
N ALA A 331 65.05 -43.65 -0.15
CA ALA A 331 64.51 -44.74 -0.96
C ALA A 331 63.19 -45.32 -0.39
N TYR A 332 63.09 -45.41 0.93
CA TYR A 332 61.94 -45.87 1.71
C TYR A 332 61.91 -45.12 3.06
N GLN A 333 60.74 -44.95 3.67
CA GLN A 333 60.52 -44.21 4.95
C GLN A 333 61.14 -42.79 5.04
N ASP A 334 61.52 -42.16 3.92
CA ASP A 334 62.35 -40.94 3.83
C ASP A 334 63.79 -41.08 4.39
N ILE A 335 64.25 -42.32 4.60
CA ILE A 335 65.55 -42.68 5.18
C ILE A 335 66.63 -42.88 4.09
N THR A 336 67.87 -42.51 4.41
CA THR A 336 69.05 -42.77 3.56
C THR A 336 70.07 -43.63 4.31
N VAL A 337 70.07 -44.94 4.04
CA VAL A 337 71.07 -45.89 4.54
C VAL A 337 72.38 -45.68 3.77
N LYS A 338 73.37 -45.03 4.38
CA LYS A 338 74.57 -44.54 3.66
C LYS A 338 75.64 -45.59 3.42
N TRP A 339 75.72 -46.60 4.28
CA TRP A 339 76.77 -47.62 4.24
C TRP A 339 76.58 -48.63 3.11
N VAL A 340 75.36 -48.75 2.54
CA VAL A 340 75.03 -49.66 1.41
C VAL A 340 76.06 -49.57 0.28
N LYS A 341 76.52 -48.36 -0.05
CA LYS A 341 77.52 -48.07 -1.10
C LYS A 341 78.97 -48.43 -0.73
N GLN A 342 79.17 -49.07 0.41
CA GLN A 342 80.46 -49.55 0.93
C GLN A 342 80.43 -51.05 1.27
N ALA A 343 79.24 -51.61 1.55
CA ALA A 343 79.05 -53.00 1.95
C ALA A 343 78.51 -53.90 0.84
N VAL A 344 77.53 -53.42 0.05
CA VAL A 344 76.78 -54.25 -0.90
C VAL A 344 77.48 -54.28 -2.25
N GLU A 345 78.01 -55.45 -2.61
CA GLU A 345 78.66 -55.74 -3.88
C GLU A 345 77.64 -56.35 -4.86
N LEU A 346 76.69 -55.53 -5.31
CA LEU A 346 75.52 -55.91 -6.12
C LEU A 346 75.73 -57.07 -7.12
N GLY A 347 75.26 -58.26 -6.73
CA GLY A 347 75.26 -59.48 -7.54
C GLY A 347 76.55 -60.31 -7.51
N GLN A 348 77.51 -60.02 -6.62
CA GLN A 348 78.63 -60.94 -6.34
C GLN A 348 78.15 -62.24 -5.71
N GLU A 349 78.95 -63.30 -5.81
CA GLU A 349 78.56 -64.68 -5.44
C GLU A 349 78.13 -64.81 -3.96
N GLN A 350 78.84 -64.15 -3.05
CA GLN A 350 78.59 -64.18 -1.60
C GLN A 350 77.61 -63.10 -1.09
N ASP A 351 77.31 -62.09 -1.88
CA ASP A 351 76.46 -60.95 -1.50
C ASP A 351 74.98 -61.35 -1.42
N SER A 352 74.18 -60.76 -0.52
CA SER A 352 72.77 -61.14 -0.38
C SER A 352 71.94 -60.90 -1.65
N THR A 353 72.39 -59.98 -2.52
CA THR A 353 71.75 -59.67 -3.80
C THR A 353 72.15 -60.64 -4.93
N SER A 354 72.95 -61.68 -4.65
CA SER A 354 73.29 -62.73 -5.63
C SER A 354 72.05 -63.54 -6.05
N LEU A 355 72.01 -63.98 -7.31
CA LEU A 355 70.90 -64.82 -7.79
C LEU A 355 70.87 -66.21 -7.11
N SER A 356 72.04 -66.70 -6.64
CA SER A 356 72.16 -67.94 -5.85
C SER A 356 71.45 -67.77 -4.50
N ASN A 357 71.70 -66.65 -3.83
CA ASN A 357 71.17 -66.36 -2.51
C ASN A 357 69.67 -66.04 -2.53
N ILE A 358 69.17 -65.40 -3.59
CA ILE A 358 67.73 -65.26 -3.83
C ILE A 358 67.07 -66.64 -4.03
N GLU A 359 67.69 -67.57 -4.76
CA GLU A 359 67.17 -68.93 -4.95
C GLU A 359 67.14 -69.72 -3.63
N LYS A 360 68.16 -69.56 -2.76
CA LYS A 360 68.18 -70.13 -1.41
C LYS A 360 67.08 -69.53 -0.50
N ALA A 361 66.95 -68.21 -0.46
CA ALA A 361 65.95 -67.50 0.36
C ALA A 361 64.50 -67.85 -0.04
N LEU A 362 64.24 -68.11 -1.33
CA LEU A 362 62.95 -68.66 -1.77
C LEU A 362 62.68 -70.06 -1.19
N GLY A 363 63.71 -70.90 -1.05
CA GLY A 363 63.62 -72.19 -0.36
C GLY A 363 63.30 -72.05 1.13
N TYR A 364 63.82 -71.04 1.80
CA TYR A 364 63.44 -70.72 3.19
C TYR A 364 61.98 -70.30 3.30
N TYR A 365 61.51 -69.42 2.40
CA TYR A 365 60.09 -69.04 2.33
C TYR A 365 59.17 -70.26 2.14
N GLU A 366 59.48 -71.16 1.20
CA GLU A 366 58.70 -72.39 1.00
C GLU A 366 58.68 -73.28 2.25
N HIS A 367 59.81 -73.40 2.96
CA HIS A 367 59.92 -74.17 4.21
C HIS A 367 59.10 -73.56 5.35
N TRP A 368 59.11 -72.23 5.48
CA TRP A 368 58.30 -71.50 6.48
C TRP A 368 56.80 -71.67 6.27
N MET A 369 56.32 -71.74 5.03
CA MET A 369 54.91 -72.03 4.76
C MET A 369 54.48 -73.38 5.34
N THR A 370 55.38 -74.38 5.38
CA THR A 370 55.11 -75.68 6.03
C THR A 370 54.94 -75.57 7.54
N TYR A 371 55.46 -74.52 8.18
CA TYR A 371 55.19 -74.22 9.59
C TYR A 371 53.88 -73.45 9.76
N ARG A 372 53.62 -72.43 8.94
CA ARG A 372 52.35 -71.66 9.00
C ARG A 372 51.12 -72.53 8.75
N ASP A 373 51.22 -73.53 7.87
CA ASP A 373 50.19 -74.56 7.66
C ASP A 373 49.84 -75.35 8.95
N LYS A 374 50.82 -75.63 9.83
CA LYS A 374 50.61 -76.37 11.10
C LYS A 374 49.73 -75.58 12.08
N TYR A 375 49.78 -74.25 12.03
CA TYR A 375 48.96 -73.35 12.85
C TYR A 375 47.69 -72.88 12.13
N GLY A 376 47.48 -73.27 10.87
CA GLY A 376 46.31 -72.90 10.07
C GLY A 376 46.30 -71.44 9.61
N LEU A 377 47.47 -70.81 9.51
CA LEU A 377 47.65 -69.39 9.20
C LEU A 377 47.71 -69.13 7.69
N SER A 378 47.47 -67.88 7.29
CA SER A 378 47.69 -67.43 5.91
C SER A 378 49.18 -67.39 5.53
N HIS A 379 49.46 -67.72 4.28
CA HIS A 379 50.77 -67.51 3.64
C HIS A 379 50.93 -66.00 3.31
N PRO A 380 51.90 -65.28 3.90
CA PRO A 380 52.14 -63.87 3.59
C PRO A 380 52.63 -63.69 2.15
N SER A 381 52.42 -62.52 1.56
CA SER A 381 52.90 -62.24 0.19
C SER A 381 54.34 -61.72 0.21
N ILE A 382 55.19 -62.19 -0.69
CA ILE A 382 56.54 -61.61 -0.84
C ILE A 382 56.43 -60.17 -1.38
N SER A 383 57.02 -59.21 -0.68
CA SER A 383 57.24 -57.83 -1.15
C SER A 383 58.68 -57.65 -1.60
N LEU A 384 58.88 -57.01 -2.75
CA LEU A 384 60.22 -56.72 -3.25
C LEU A 384 60.90 -55.65 -2.37
N THR A 385 60.14 -54.71 -1.81
CA THR A 385 60.63 -53.74 -0.83
C THR A 385 61.15 -54.45 0.41
N ALA A 386 60.39 -55.38 1.00
CA ALA A 386 60.84 -56.14 2.17
C ALA A 386 62.06 -57.02 1.84
N VAL A 387 62.08 -57.72 0.70
CA VAL A 387 63.28 -58.51 0.28
C VAL A 387 64.51 -57.61 0.14
N ALA A 388 64.34 -56.37 -0.33
CA ALA A 388 65.43 -55.40 -0.43
C ALA A 388 65.89 -54.83 0.92
N ILE A 389 65.06 -54.85 1.96
CA ILE A 389 65.46 -54.52 3.33
C ILE A 389 66.22 -55.71 3.92
N ALA A 390 65.70 -56.93 3.78
CA ALA A 390 66.33 -58.16 4.26
C ALA A 390 67.73 -58.35 3.67
N MET A 391 67.90 -58.06 2.38
CA MET A 391 69.22 -58.03 1.72
C MET A 391 70.20 -57.10 2.46
N LEU A 392 69.78 -55.88 2.79
CA LEU A 392 70.61 -54.97 3.56
C LEU A 392 70.83 -55.46 5.01
N SER A 393 69.81 -56.02 5.67
CA SER A 393 69.92 -56.59 7.02
C SER A 393 70.98 -57.71 7.07
N SER A 394 70.96 -58.62 6.10
CA SER A 394 71.92 -59.70 5.94
C SER A 394 73.34 -59.19 5.66
N ASP A 395 73.55 -58.39 4.61
CA ASP A 395 74.89 -57.87 4.26
C ASP A 395 75.44 -56.90 5.33
N PHE A 396 74.56 -56.25 6.10
CA PHE A 396 74.97 -55.43 7.25
C PHE A 396 75.71 -56.26 8.29
N GLN A 397 75.35 -57.53 8.52
CA GLN A 397 76.02 -58.37 9.51
C GLN A 397 77.51 -58.55 9.20
N HIS A 398 77.88 -58.70 7.92
CA HIS A 398 79.28 -58.74 7.47
C HIS A 398 79.97 -57.37 7.52
N TYR A 399 79.25 -56.27 7.32
CA TYR A 399 79.78 -54.90 7.42
C TYR A 399 79.95 -54.41 8.87
N SER A 400 79.20 -55.00 9.80
CA SER A 400 79.28 -54.74 11.23
C SER A 400 80.56 -55.35 11.85
N ASP A 401 80.86 -54.97 13.10
CA ASP A 401 81.80 -55.67 13.98
C ASP A 401 81.07 -56.35 15.15
N GLU A 402 79.74 -56.51 15.05
CA GLU A 402 78.84 -57.02 16.08
C GLU A 402 77.56 -57.55 15.43
N PHE A 403 77.39 -58.88 15.34
CA PHE A 403 76.17 -59.52 14.85
C PHE A 403 74.96 -59.09 15.70
N ASN A 404 74.08 -58.26 15.13
CA ASN A 404 72.98 -57.60 15.83
C ASN A 404 72.00 -56.96 14.83
N HIS A 405 70.77 -56.72 15.28
CA HIS A 405 69.74 -56.02 14.51
C HIS A 405 70.23 -54.62 14.08
N PRO A 406 70.25 -54.24 12.79
CA PRO A 406 70.83 -52.97 12.32
C PRO A 406 70.17 -51.75 12.96
N ILE A 407 68.88 -51.82 13.25
CA ILE A 407 68.09 -50.78 13.92
C ILE A 407 68.63 -50.44 15.32
N LEU A 408 69.20 -51.42 16.04
CA LEU A 408 69.80 -51.23 17.36
C LEU A 408 71.20 -50.58 17.29
N LEU A 409 71.94 -50.77 16.18
CA LEU A 409 73.27 -50.20 15.97
C LEU A 409 73.27 -48.85 15.22
N THR A 410 72.09 -48.22 15.05
CA THR A 410 71.91 -46.96 14.33
C THR A 410 72.74 -45.78 14.86
N ALA A 411 73.08 -45.77 16.15
CA ALA A 411 73.96 -44.78 16.75
C ALA A 411 75.42 -44.85 16.25
N LYS A 412 75.83 -45.99 15.68
CA LYS A 412 77.18 -46.28 15.18
C LYS A 412 77.26 -46.21 13.65
N TYR A 413 76.29 -46.80 12.95
CA TYR A 413 76.30 -46.93 11.49
C TYR A 413 75.35 -45.98 10.74
N GLY A 414 74.50 -45.24 11.45
CA GLY A 414 73.45 -44.39 10.87
C GLY A 414 72.09 -45.10 10.78
N PRO A 415 71.03 -44.42 10.34
CA PRO A 415 69.68 -44.96 10.35
C PRO A 415 69.53 -46.16 9.40
N PHE A 416 68.84 -47.19 9.90
CA PHE A 416 68.23 -48.28 9.12
C PHE A 416 66.72 -48.00 8.99
N TYR A 417 65.97 -48.92 8.38
CA TYR A 417 64.51 -48.82 8.30
C TYR A 417 63.85 -49.28 9.62
N GLU A 418 62.56 -48.98 9.78
CA GLU A 418 61.71 -49.53 10.83
C GLU A 418 60.96 -50.75 10.27
N ASP A 419 61.27 -51.93 10.82
CA ASP A 419 60.88 -53.27 10.37
C ASP A 419 60.60 -54.18 11.58
N GLU A 420 59.87 -55.29 11.35
CA GLU A 420 59.87 -56.45 12.25
C GLU A 420 60.85 -57.47 11.69
N GLU A 421 62.08 -57.46 12.21
CA GLU A 421 63.25 -58.20 11.69
C GLU A 421 63.58 -59.45 12.52
N ASP A 422 63.72 -60.60 11.87
CA ASP A 422 64.38 -61.81 12.41
C ASP A 422 65.74 -62.04 11.74
N ILE A 423 66.78 -62.41 12.52
CA ILE A 423 68.14 -62.69 12.02
C ILE A 423 68.67 -64.05 12.48
N SER A 424 69.52 -64.69 11.67
CA SER A 424 70.20 -65.96 11.96
C SER A 424 71.59 -65.99 11.31
N ALA A 425 72.50 -66.84 11.80
CA ALA A 425 73.85 -67.01 11.25
C ALA A 425 74.42 -68.41 11.51
N GLY A 426 75.29 -68.88 10.62
CA GLY A 426 75.89 -70.22 10.65
C GLY A 426 75.21 -71.24 9.74
N ASP A 427 75.83 -72.41 9.62
CA ASP A 427 75.44 -73.60 8.81
C ASP A 427 74.12 -74.28 9.30
N VAL A 428 73.04 -73.52 9.44
CA VAL A 428 71.70 -73.93 9.87
C VAL A 428 70.63 -73.39 8.93
N ASN A 429 69.47 -74.05 8.84
CA ASN A 429 68.32 -73.46 8.18
C ASN A 429 67.71 -72.38 9.11
N PRO A 430 67.57 -71.11 8.68
CA PRO A 430 67.16 -70.03 9.56
C PRO A 430 65.73 -70.23 10.09
N ILE A 431 64.82 -70.77 9.28
CA ILE A 431 63.44 -71.07 9.70
C ILE A 431 63.43 -72.15 10.79
N ASP A 432 64.20 -73.22 10.63
CA ASP A 432 64.27 -74.26 11.68
C ASP A 432 64.96 -73.74 12.95
N ASN A 433 65.92 -72.81 12.82
CA ASN A 433 66.58 -72.15 13.95
C ASN A 433 65.59 -71.24 14.70
N TRP A 434 64.89 -70.34 14.00
CA TRP A 434 63.85 -69.46 14.54
C TRP A 434 62.67 -70.24 15.16
N MET A 435 62.25 -71.34 14.53
CA MET A 435 61.21 -72.21 15.08
C MET A 435 61.69 -73.07 16.28
N SER A 436 63.01 -73.16 16.53
CA SER A 436 63.56 -73.99 17.62
C SER A 436 63.33 -73.40 19.02
N GLU A 437 63.09 -72.09 19.14
CA GLU A 437 62.68 -71.42 20.39
C GLU A 437 61.42 -72.06 21.01
N LYS A 438 60.60 -72.77 20.23
CA LYS A 438 59.50 -73.59 20.75
C LYS A 438 59.97 -74.61 21.80
N GLU A 439 61.21 -75.10 21.75
CA GLU A 439 61.72 -76.05 22.75
C GLU A 439 61.82 -75.42 24.16
N ASP A 440 62.08 -74.12 24.27
CA ASP A 440 62.03 -73.40 25.56
C ASP A 440 60.61 -73.40 26.13
N ILE A 441 59.60 -73.15 25.28
CA ILE A 441 58.17 -73.23 25.65
C ILE A 441 57.79 -74.66 26.06
N ASP A 442 58.11 -75.66 25.24
CA ASP A 442 57.73 -77.05 25.48
C ASP A 442 58.43 -77.61 26.75
N ASN A 443 59.68 -77.21 27.03
CA ASN A 443 60.37 -77.53 28.28
C ASN A 443 59.78 -76.77 29.48
N TYR A 444 59.37 -75.50 29.34
CA TYR A 444 58.68 -74.78 30.42
C TYR A 444 57.33 -75.43 30.75
N ILE A 445 56.53 -75.82 29.74
CA ILE A 445 55.23 -76.51 29.93
C ILE A 445 55.40 -77.86 30.65
N LYS A 446 56.49 -78.57 30.38
CA LYS A 446 56.82 -79.86 31.00
C LYS A 446 57.09 -79.76 32.50
N ASP A 447 57.75 -78.68 32.95
CA ASP A 447 57.98 -78.40 34.37
C ASP A 447 56.81 -77.62 35.02
N HIS A 448 56.00 -76.90 34.22
CA HIS A 448 54.82 -76.14 34.62
C HIS A 448 53.58 -76.50 33.78
N PRO A 449 52.90 -77.64 34.04
CA PRO A 449 51.81 -78.14 33.19
C PRO A 449 50.56 -77.25 33.09
N ASP A 450 50.40 -76.27 33.97
CA ASP A 450 49.37 -75.24 33.89
C ASP A 450 49.62 -74.23 32.75
N ALA A 451 50.89 -74.03 32.35
CA ALA A 451 51.25 -73.19 31.22
C ALA A 451 50.82 -73.76 29.86
N ALA A 452 50.45 -75.05 29.79
CA ALA A 452 49.92 -75.68 28.58
C ALA A 452 48.68 -74.96 27.99
N ALA A 453 47.92 -74.24 28.83
CA ALA A 453 46.78 -73.43 28.42
C ALA A 453 47.16 -72.20 27.55
N TYR A 454 48.46 -71.86 27.49
CA TYR A 454 49.02 -70.78 26.67
C TYR A 454 49.92 -71.31 25.53
N SER A 455 49.89 -72.61 25.24
CA SER A 455 50.52 -73.15 24.03
C SER A 455 49.89 -72.54 22.78
N PHE A 456 50.70 -72.18 21.79
CA PHE A 456 50.23 -71.71 20.48
C PHE A 456 49.55 -72.82 19.65
N GLU A 457 49.61 -74.07 20.08
CA GLU A 457 48.82 -75.19 19.53
C GLU A 457 47.46 -75.39 20.24
N SER A 458 47.14 -74.60 21.28
CA SER A 458 45.89 -74.76 22.07
C SER A 458 44.62 -74.31 21.34
N SER A 459 44.75 -73.48 20.31
CA SER A 459 43.69 -73.19 19.33
C SER A 459 44.21 -73.44 17.91
N HIS A 460 43.32 -73.90 17.02
CA HIS A 460 43.64 -74.16 15.62
C HIS A 460 42.40 -73.89 14.73
N PRO A 461 42.48 -73.00 13.72
CA PRO A 461 43.62 -72.14 13.43
C PRO A 461 43.94 -71.19 14.60
N LEU A 462 45.21 -70.82 14.74
CA LEU A 462 45.67 -69.83 15.70
C LEU A 462 45.09 -68.46 15.32
N THR A 463 44.48 -67.75 16.27
CA THR A 463 43.84 -66.45 16.04
C THR A 463 44.64 -65.31 16.67
N GLU A 464 44.43 -64.07 16.23
CA GLU A 464 45.14 -62.89 16.77
C GLU A 464 44.91 -62.72 18.29
N ASP A 465 43.66 -62.82 18.75
CA ASP A 465 43.29 -62.79 20.17
C ASP A 465 43.89 -63.97 20.98
N ASP A 466 44.29 -65.07 20.32
CA ASP A 466 45.02 -66.18 20.94
C ASP A 466 46.53 -65.94 20.96
N TRP A 467 47.11 -65.49 19.83
CA TRP A 467 48.54 -65.21 19.69
C TRP A 467 48.96 -64.09 20.66
N VAL A 468 48.31 -62.92 20.63
CA VAL A 468 48.62 -61.80 21.53
C VAL A 468 48.55 -62.21 23.01
N ARG A 469 47.51 -62.96 23.39
CA ARG A 469 47.33 -63.46 24.76
C ARG A 469 48.44 -64.42 25.18
N ASN A 470 48.86 -65.31 24.28
CA ASN A 470 49.91 -66.27 24.56
C ASN A 470 51.29 -65.58 24.59
N VAL A 471 51.57 -64.63 23.68
CA VAL A 471 52.78 -63.78 23.69
C VAL A 471 52.90 -63.00 25.00
N ASP A 472 51.86 -62.32 25.46
CA ASP A 472 51.87 -61.59 26.76
C ASP A 472 52.19 -62.53 27.94
N PHE A 473 51.63 -63.75 27.92
CA PHE A 473 51.98 -64.75 28.92
C PHE A 473 53.45 -65.17 28.84
N TRP A 474 53.99 -65.46 27.66
CA TRP A 474 55.35 -66.00 27.48
C TRP A 474 56.46 -64.94 27.62
N SER A 475 56.22 -63.70 27.19
CA SER A 475 57.16 -62.57 27.34
C SER A 475 57.48 -62.23 28.81
N ASN A 476 56.70 -62.76 29.74
CA ASN A 476 56.90 -62.64 31.19
C ASN A 476 57.50 -63.92 31.83
N LYS A 477 58.12 -64.81 31.05
CA LYS A 477 58.74 -66.08 31.49
C LYS A 477 60.22 -66.15 31.08
N PRO A 478 61.05 -67.00 31.72
CA PRO A 478 62.44 -67.22 31.33
C PRO A 478 62.53 -68.20 30.14
N VAL A 479 62.04 -67.78 28.97
CA VAL A 479 62.09 -68.51 27.68
C VAL A 479 62.42 -67.51 26.58
N ASN A 480 63.11 -67.96 25.53
CA ASN A 480 63.28 -67.18 24.31
C ASN A 480 62.13 -67.54 23.35
N ILE A 481 61.47 -66.53 22.77
CA ILE A 481 60.26 -66.68 21.95
C ILE A 481 60.12 -65.63 20.83
N GLY A 482 61.13 -64.79 20.60
CA GLY A 482 61.01 -63.65 19.68
C GLY A 482 60.75 -64.13 18.26
N HIS A 483 61.69 -64.93 17.76
CA HIS A 483 61.65 -65.49 16.41
C HIS A 483 60.47 -66.46 16.24
N TYR A 484 60.25 -67.39 17.18
CA TYR A 484 59.15 -68.34 17.09
C TYR A 484 57.78 -67.67 17.09
N THR A 485 57.60 -66.57 17.82
CA THR A 485 56.31 -65.86 17.81
C THR A 485 56.11 -65.00 16.57
N SER A 486 57.16 -64.34 16.05
CA SER A 486 57.18 -63.72 14.72
C SER A 486 56.77 -64.71 13.61
N MET A 487 57.45 -65.87 13.53
CA MET A 487 57.17 -66.91 12.54
C MET A 487 55.70 -67.38 12.51
N ILE A 488 54.97 -67.28 13.63
CA ILE A 488 53.57 -67.69 13.75
C ILE A 488 52.60 -66.51 13.99
N LYS A 489 53.03 -65.26 13.77
CA LYS A 489 52.18 -64.06 13.79
C LYS A 489 50.99 -64.24 12.82
N PRO A 490 49.72 -64.21 13.27
CA PRO A 490 48.60 -64.59 12.42
C PRO A 490 48.31 -63.63 11.27
N ASP A 491 48.44 -62.32 11.49
CA ASP A 491 48.12 -61.28 10.51
C ASP A 491 49.29 -60.88 9.59
N ALA A 492 50.41 -61.62 9.60
CA ALA A 492 51.55 -61.43 8.70
C ALA A 492 51.11 -61.32 7.22
N ASN A 493 51.29 -60.13 6.63
CA ASN A 493 50.73 -59.78 5.32
C ASN A 493 51.79 -59.73 4.19
N TYR A 494 52.92 -59.08 4.45
CA TYR A 494 53.96 -58.81 3.45
C TYR A 494 55.35 -59.05 4.04
N VAL A 495 56.13 -59.91 3.39
CA VAL A 495 57.45 -60.35 3.89
C VAL A 495 58.55 -60.25 2.86
N GLY A 496 59.79 -60.20 3.34
CA GLY A 496 60.99 -60.44 2.54
C GLY A 496 61.95 -61.35 3.28
N LEU A 497 62.69 -62.20 2.55
CA LEU A 497 63.76 -63.01 3.10
C LEU A 497 65.01 -62.84 2.24
N ALA A 498 66.19 -62.84 2.87
CA ALA A 498 67.49 -62.81 2.20
C ALA A 498 68.55 -63.56 3.04
N GLY A 499 69.71 -63.77 2.44
CA GLY A 499 70.85 -64.44 3.05
C GLY A 499 72.14 -64.19 2.29
N ASN A 500 73.29 -64.18 2.95
CA ASN A 500 74.60 -64.01 2.31
C ASN A 500 75.45 -65.29 2.43
N GLU A 501 76.67 -65.29 1.89
CA GLU A 501 77.67 -66.36 2.09
C GLU A 501 79.00 -65.79 2.59
N TYR A 502 78.98 -64.71 3.36
CA TYR A 502 80.17 -64.08 3.93
C TYR A 502 80.60 -64.74 5.25
N GLU A 503 81.88 -64.67 5.57
CA GLU A 503 82.40 -64.94 6.92
C GLU A 503 82.07 -63.72 7.81
N ILE A 504 81.49 -63.99 8.98
CA ILE A 504 81.02 -63.00 9.95
C ILE A 504 81.81 -63.16 11.24
N GLU A 505 82.52 -62.09 11.60
CA GLU A 505 83.40 -62.07 12.76
C GLU A 505 82.60 -62.30 14.07
N PRO A 506 83.08 -63.17 14.97
CA PRO A 506 84.39 -63.81 14.93
C PRO A 506 84.45 -65.21 14.29
N PHE A 507 83.33 -65.94 14.15
CA PHE A 507 83.33 -67.38 13.79
C PHE A 507 82.00 -67.91 13.18
N MET A 508 81.32 -67.17 12.31
CA MET A 508 80.07 -67.63 11.66
C MET A 508 80.16 -67.55 10.13
N ASP A 509 79.80 -68.64 9.45
CA ASP A 509 79.59 -68.66 8.00
C ASP A 509 78.12 -68.31 7.71
N ASN A 510 77.86 -67.26 6.92
CA ASN A 510 76.55 -66.66 6.59
C ASN A 510 75.86 -65.78 7.66
N ALA A 511 74.95 -64.94 7.18
CA ALA A 511 73.75 -64.51 7.92
C ALA A 511 72.52 -64.44 7.01
N ASP A 512 71.37 -64.85 7.56
CA ASP A 512 70.04 -64.85 6.94
C ASP A 512 69.08 -63.94 7.73
N SER A 513 68.10 -63.31 7.06
CA SER A 513 67.09 -62.47 7.73
C SER A 513 65.71 -62.45 7.06
N MET A 514 64.69 -62.01 7.82
CA MET A 514 63.30 -61.83 7.37
C MET A 514 62.67 -60.55 7.94
N ASP A 515 61.97 -59.76 7.11
CA ASP A 515 61.27 -58.53 7.50
C ASP A 515 59.77 -58.55 7.18
N GLU A 516 58.93 -57.93 8.02
CA GLU A 516 57.50 -57.65 7.79
C GLU A 516 57.14 -56.14 7.71
N ILE A 517 56.09 -55.79 6.95
CA ILE A 517 55.57 -54.41 6.81
C ILE A 517 54.04 -54.33 7.03
N GLU A 518 53.61 -53.53 8.02
CA GLU A 518 52.19 -53.34 8.43
C GLU A 518 51.51 -52.09 7.78
N PHE A 519 50.17 -52.01 7.79
CA PHE A 519 49.41 -50.88 7.23
C PHE A 519 48.17 -50.49 8.06
N GLU A 520 48.16 -49.28 8.64
CA GLU A 520 47.20 -48.86 9.67
C GLU A 520 45.70 -48.88 9.29
N GLN A 521 44.96 -49.79 9.90
CA GLN A 521 43.49 -49.82 9.89
C GLN A 521 42.82 -48.62 10.62
N GLN A 522 43.55 -47.90 11.47
CA GLN A 522 43.01 -46.93 12.45
C GLN A 522 42.20 -45.76 11.82
N GLN A 523 42.58 -45.30 10.63
CA GLN A 523 42.00 -44.11 9.99
C GLN A 523 40.51 -44.29 9.63
N LEU A 524 40.08 -45.50 9.31
CA LEU A 524 38.69 -45.81 8.91
C LEU A 524 37.71 -45.65 10.10
N ASP A 525 38.14 -46.10 11.27
CA ASP A 525 37.32 -46.09 12.48
C ASP A 525 37.10 -44.68 13.03
N GLN A 526 38.12 -43.82 12.95
CA GLN A 526 37.99 -42.43 13.35
C GLN A 526 37.04 -41.65 12.42
N ALA A 527 37.03 -41.96 11.11
CA ALA A 527 36.07 -41.39 10.17
C ALA A 527 34.62 -41.80 10.50
N ASN A 528 34.38 -43.07 10.81
CA ASN A 528 33.06 -43.60 11.17
C ASN A 528 32.53 -43.01 12.50
N LYS A 529 33.39 -42.91 13.53
CA LYS A 529 33.05 -42.25 14.81
C LYS A 529 32.65 -40.79 14.61
N ASN A 530 33.36 -40.06 13.74
CA ASN A 530 33.05 -38.65 13.43
C ASN A 530 31.68 -38.49 12.72
N LEU A 531 31.32 -39.39 11.80
CA LEU A 531 30.03 -39.35 11.10
C LEU A 531 28.84 -39.47 12.08
N ALA A 532 28.88 -40.45 12.98
CA ALA A 532 27.82 -40.67 13.97
C ALA A 532 27.62 -39.46 14.89
N ALA A 533 28.72 -38.82 15.32
CA ALA A 533 28.67 -37.61 16.15
C ALA A 533 28.06 -36.40 15.42
N VAL A 534 28.26 -36.26 14.10
CA VAL A 534 27.60 -35.22 13.28
C VAL A 534 26.11 -35.52 13.11
N GLN A 535 25.75 -36.77 12.81
CA GLN A 535 24.34 -37.18 12.64
C GLN A 535 23.51 -36.91 13.91
N ALA A 536 24.04 -37.22 15.10
CA ALA A 536 23.37 -36.92 16.37
C ALA A 536 23.14 -35.40 16.58
N LYS A 537 24.14 -34.56 16.26
CA LYS A 537 24.04 -33.09 16.34
C LYS A 537 23.01 -32.53 15.35
N VAL A 538 22.91 -33.10 14.15
CA VAL A 538 21.90 -32.74 13.15
C VAL A 538 20.50 -33.09 13.66
N GLY A 539 20.29 -34.30 14.20
CA GLY A 539 18.99 -34.72 14.73
C GLY A 539 18.47 -33.79 15.84
N ALA A 540 19.35 -33.38 16.77
CA ALA A 540 19.01 -32.42 17.82
C ALA A 540 18.63 -31.04 17.25
N LYS A 541 19.38 -30.52 16.27
CA LYS A 541 19.06 -29.25 15.58
C LYS A 541 17.75 -29.31 14.79
N ALA A 542 17.48 -30.43 14.12
CA ALA A 542 16.23 -30.64 13.38
C ALA A 542 15.01 -30.62 14.30
N LYS A 543 15.06 -31.34 15.44
CA LYS A 543 13.99 -31.27 16.44
C LYS A 543 13.79 -29.86 17.00
N ALA A 544 14.87 -29.11 17.26
CA ALA A 544 14.76 -27.72 17.74
C ALA A 544 14.08 -26.79 16.71
N LEU A 545 14.25 -27.04 15.41
CA LEU A 545 13.54 -26.34 14.34
C LEU A 545 12.03 -26.68 14.31
N ASP A 546 11.67 -27.94 14.50
CA ASP A 546 10.26 -28.36 14.55
C ASP A 546 9.54 -27.81 15.80
N ASP A 547 10.22 -27.82 16.96
CA ASP A 547 9.71 -27.21 18.19
C ASP A 547 9.53 -25.69 18.03
N ALA A 548 10.46 -25.01 17.34
CA ALA A 548 10.34 -23.58 17.03
C ALA A 548 9.16 -23.29 16.07
N LYS A 549 8.93 -24.12 15.06
CA LYS A 549 7.78 -24.01 14.14
C LYS A 549 6.45 -24.28 14.86
N ALA A 550 6.41 -25.23 15.79
CA ALA A 550 5.25 -25.45 16.64
C ALA A 550 4.96 -24.27 17.59
N ALA A 551 6.00 -23.57 18.08
CA ALA A 551 5.84 -22.34 18.85
C ALA A 551 5.35 -21.16 17.98
N GLN A 552 5.86 -21.03 16.76
CA GLN A 552 5.43 -20.03 15.77
C GLN A 552 3.95 -20.16 15.42
N ALA A 553 3.47 -21.39 15.19
CA ALA A 553 2.05 -21.66 14.95
C ALA A 553 1.16 -21.19 16.11
N LYS A 554 1.50 -21.59 17.35
CA LYS A 554 0.77 -21.18 18.57
C LYS A 554 0.73 -19.67 18.76
N ALA A 555 1.83 -18.96 18.50
CA ALA A 555 1.87 -17.50 18.57
C ALA A 555 1.00 -16.83 17.48
N SER A 556 0.90 -17.44 16.30
CA SER A 556 -0.02 -16.99 15.25
C SER A 556 -1.49 -17.19 15.65
N ASP A 557 -1.84 -18.35 16.22
CA ASP A 557 -3.19 -18.63 16.71
C ASP A 557 -3.60 -17.73 17.88
N ALA A 558 -2.66 -17.40 18.78
CA ALA A 558 -2.87 -16.47 19.89
C ALA A 558 -3.12 -15.05 19.38
N LEU A 559 -2.33 -14.56 18.42
CA LEU A 559 -2.53 -13.27 17.75
C LEU A 559 -3.90 -13.20 17.06
N THR A 560 -4.32 -14.25 16.34
CA THR A 560 -5.66 -14.30 15.71
C THR A 560 -6.79 -14.28 16.76
N GLN A 561 -6.64 -14.98 17.88
CA GLN A 561 -7.61 -14.90 18.98
C GLN A 561 -7.68 -13.50 19.61
N ALA A 562 -6.54 -12.85 19.85
CA ALA A 562 -6.48 -11.48 20.36
C ALA A 562 -7.17 -10.48 19.40
N GLN A 563 -6.95 -10.63 18.09
CA GLN A 563 -7.60 -9.80 17.06
C GLN A 563 -9.12 -9.99 17.05
N ASN A 564 -9.62 -11.22 17.23
CA ASN A 564 -11.05 -11.50 17.36
C ASN A 564 -11.65 -10.88 18.64
N VAL A 565 -10.94 -10.91 19.76
CA VAL A 565 -11.36 -10.26 21.01
C VAL A 565 -11.42 -8.73 20.84
N LEU A 566 -10.43 -8.13 20.17
CA LEU A 566 -10.41 -6.69 19.84
C LEU A 566 -11.58 -6.30 18.92
N ALA A 567 -11.91 -7.12 17.93
CA ALA A 567 -13.09 -6.91 17.07
C ALA A 567 -14.39 -6.95 17.88
N GLY A 568 -14.53 -7.92 18.79
CA GLY A 568 -15.67 -8.01 19.72
C GLY A 568 -15.78 -6.81 20.65
N ALA A 569 -14.68 -6.35 21.25
CA ALA A 569 -14.64 -5.16 22.09
C ALA A 569 -14.99 -3.88 21.31
N THR A 570 -14.53 -3.77 20.06
CA THR A 570 -14.87 -2.67 19.15
C THR A 570 -16.37 -2.64 18.81
N ALA A 571 -16.98 -3.80 18.58
CA ALA A 571 -18.42 -3.91 18.39
C ALA A 571 -19.20 -3.53 19.67
N ALA A 572 -18.71 -3.91 20.85
CA ALA A 572 -19.30 -3.54 22.13
C ALA A 572 -19.25 -2.02 22.39
N VAL A 573 -18.15 -1.34 22.04
CA VAL A 573 -18.04 0.13 22.09
C VAL A 573 -19.08 0.79 21.19
N LYS A 574 -19.27 0.29 19.97
CA LYS A 574 -20.30 0.80 19.04
C LYS A 574 -21.72 0.64 19.60
N SER A 575 -22.03 -0.53 20.19
CA SER A 575 -23.32 -0.79 20.82
C SER A 575 -23.57 0.11 22.06
N ALA A 576 -22.56 0.30 22.90
CA ALA A 576 -22.63 1.20 24.05
C ALA A 576 -22.81 2.67 23.63
N GLN A 577 -22.19 3.10 22.52
CA GLN A 577 -22.40 4.45 21.96
C GLN A 577 -23.88 4.64 21.54
N THR A 578 -24.46 3.70 20.78
CA THR A 578 -25.89 3.75 20.44
C THR A 578 -26.80 3.77 21.67
N THR A 579 -26.39 3.14 22.78
CA THR A 579 -27.12 3.21 24.06
C THR A 579 -27.07 4.63 24.66
N VAL A 580 -25.91 5.30 24.62
CA VAL A 580 -25.76 6.71 25.02
C VAL A 580 -26.60 7.63 24.13
N ASP A 581 -26.56 7.43 22.81
CA ASP A 581 -27.29 8.26 21.84
C ASP A 581 -28.82 8.17 22.07
N ASN A 582 -29.33 6.95 22.32
CA ASN A 582 -30.73 6.72 22.66
C ASN A 582 -31.13 7.35 24.00
N ALA A 583 -30.29 7.24 25.04
CA ALA A 583 -30.54 7.87 26.34
C ALA A 583 -30.55 9.40 26.25
N GLN A 584 -29.63 9.99 25.47
CA GLN A 584 -29.60 11.42 25.18
C GLN A 584 -30.86 11.88 24.41
N GLY A 585 -31.36 11.05 23.48
CA GLY A 585 -32.64 11.26 22.82
C GLY A 585 -33.82 11.31 23.78
N ASN A 586 -33.86 10.40 24.77
CA ASN A 586 -34.89 10.40 25.82
C ASN A 586 -34.81 11.66 26.70
N VAL A 587 -33.61 12.05 27.16
CA VAL A 587 -33.40 13.31 27.90
C VAL A 587 -33.89 14.52 27.11
N ASN A 588 -33.65 14.57 25.81
CA ASN A 588 -34.12 15.65 24.94
C ASN A 588 -35.65 15.67 24.81
N ALA A 589 -36.29 14.50 24.72
CA ALA A 589 -37.75 14.37 24.71
C ALA A 589 -38.37 14.86 26.04
N LYS A 590 -37.88 14.39 27.21
CA LYS A 590 -38.41 14.81 28.52
C LYS A 590 -38.21 16.31 28.80
N ASN A 591 -37.12 16.90 28.30
CA ASN A 591 -36.94 18.35 28.35
C ASN A 591 -37.93 19.13 27.45
N LYS A 592 -38.37 18.55 26.32
CA LYS A 592 -39.43 19.14 25.48
C LYS A 592 -40.79 19.04 26.19
N ASP A 593 -41.10 17.90 26.79
CA ASP A 593 -42.33 17.68 27.58
C ASP A 593 -42.42 18.68 28.75
N LEU A 594 -41.32 18.87 29.48
CA LEU A 594 -41.22 19.85 30.58
C LEU A 594 -41.46 21.29 30.10
N LYS A 595 -40.86 21.69 28.98
CA LYS A 595 -41.08 23.03 28.39
C LYS A 595 -42.53 23.25 27.95
N ALA A 596 -43.16 22.24 27.36
CA ALA A 596 -44.59 22.30 27.01
C ALA A 596 -45.46 22.45 28.27
N ALA A 597 -45.19 21.66 29.31
CA ALA A 597 -45.92 21.75 30.58
C ALA A 597 -45.76 23.13 31.26
N GLN A 598 -44.59 23.75 31.17
CA GLN A 598 -44.34 25.11 31.66
C GLN A 598 -45.13 26.17 30.86
N ALA A 599 -45.20 26.06 29.54
CA ALA A 599 -45.98 26.96 28.70
C ALA A 599 -47.49 26.87 29.00
N SER A 600 -48.02 25.66 29.23
CA SER A 600 -49.41 25.45 29.65
C SER A 600 -49.71 26.09 31.01
N LEU A 601 -48.78 26.03 31.98
CA LEU A 601 -48.95 26.71 33.26
C LEU A 601 -49.07 28.23 33.10
N GLU A 602 -48.26 28.85 32.23
CA GLU A 602 -48.31 30.29 32.02
C GLU A 602 -49.61 30.74 31.34
N SER A 603 -50.10 29.98 30.36
CA SER A 603 -51.42 30.21 29.74
C SER A 603 -52.57 30.08 30.76
N LEU A 604 -52.49 29.12 31.69
CA LEU A 604 -53.46 28.98 32.78
C LEU A 604 -53.43 30.17 33.76
N LYS A 605 -52.25 30.69 34.12
CA LYS A 605 -52.13 31.91 34.94
C LYS A 605 -52.74 33.14 34.25
N GLN A 606 -52.46 33.34 32.96
CA GLN A 606 -53.05 34.43 32.17
C GLN A 606 -54.57 34.33 32.11
N THR A 607 -55.09 33.10 32.00
CA THR A 607 -56.54 32.81 32.05
C THR A 607 -57.12 33.16 33.43
N LEU A 608 -56.48 32.74 34.52
CA LEU A 608 -56.92 33.05 35.89
C LEU A 608 -56.95 34.57 36.13
N SER A 609 -55.85 35.28 35.83
CA SER A 609 -55.76 36.74 35.96
C SER A 609 -56.83 37.47 35.13
N SER A 610 -57.17 36.96 33.94
CA SER A 610 -58.25 37.51 33.10
C SER A 610 -59.64 37.33 33.72
N LEU A 611 -59.87 36.25 34.48
CA LEU A 611 -61.12 36.00 35.19
C LEU A 611 -61.20 36.83 36.49
N GLU A 612 -60.15 36.84 37.29
CA GLU A 612 -60.08 37.58 38.56
C GLU A 612 -60.25 39.10 38.33
N ASN A 613 -59.63 39.65 37.29
CA ASN A 613 -59.78 41.06 36.91
C ASN A 613 -61.04 41.37 36.07
N ALA A 614 -61.86 40.38 35.70
CA ALA A 614 -62.96 40.58 34.75
C ALA A 614 -63.97 41.65 35.18
N LYS A 615 -64.28 41.74 36.48
CA LYS A 615 -65.21 42.75 37.03
C LYS A 615 -64.64 44.18 36.94
N ALA A 616 -63.34 44.35 37.22
CA ALA A 616 -62.65 45.64 37.09
C ALA A 616 -62.53 46.06 35.62
N ASN A 617 -62.16 45.11 34.74
CA ASN A 617 -62.11 45.32 33.30
C ASN A 617 -63.48 45.69 32.71
N LEU A 618 -64.56 45.08 33.19
CA LEU A 618 -65.93 45.40 32.77
C LEU A 618 -66.31 46.83 33.18
N ALA A 619 -66.06 47.22 34.43
CA ALA A 619 -66.33 48.57 34.91
C ALA A 619 -65.52 49.63 34.14
N ALA A 620 -64.25 49.35 33.84
CA ALA A 620 -63.40 50.23 33.03
C ALA A 620 -63.90 50.35 31.58
N ALA A 621 -64.37 49.26 30.96
CA ALA A 621 -64.95 49.29 29.63
C ALA A 621 -66.30 50.04 29.58
N GLN A 622 -67.13 49.89 30.62
CA GLN A 622 -68.37 50.67 30.77
C GLN A 622 -68.08 52.16 30.92
N ALA A 623 -67.15 52.55 31.80
CA ALA A 623 -66.74 53.94 31.98
C ALA A 623 -66.18 54.56 30.68
N ALA A 624 -65.33 53.83 29.96
CA ALA A 624 -64.80 54.28 28.67
C ALA A 624 -65.91 54.51 27.61
N LEU A 625 -66.92 53.64 27.55
CA LEU A 625 -68.08 53.82 26.67
C LEU A 625 -68.93 55.03 27.10
N THR A 626 -69.18 55.22 28.39
CA THR A 626 -69.88 56.41 28.91
C THR A 626 -69.14 57.69 28.54
N THR A 627 -67.82 57.73 28.71
CA THR A 627 -66.98 58.88 28.30
C THR A 627 -67.09 59.13 26.79
N ALA A 628 -66.94 58.10 25.96
CA ALA A 628 -67.02 58.26 24.50
C ALA A 628 -68.42 58.68 24.01
N ASN A 629 -69.49 58.24 24.67
CA ASN A 629 -70.85 58.70 24.37
C ASN A 629 -71.10 60.16 24.81
N ASN A 630 -70.53 60.59 25.93
CA ASN A 630 -70.58 61.98 26.37
C ASN A 630 -69.80 62.91 25.41
N ASP A 631 -68.66 62.46 24.89
CA ASP A 631 -67.92 63.14 23.83
C ASP A 631 -68.76 63.31 22.55
N VAL A 632 -69.48 62.26 22.12
CA VAL A 632 -70.41 62.32 20.98
C VAL A 632 -71.54 63.33 21.23
N LEU A 633 -72.18 63.30 22.40
CA LEU A 633 -73.21 64.26 22.78
C LEU A 633 -72.71 65.70 22.88
N THR A 634 -71.41 65.89 23.16
CA THR A 634 -70.79 67.22 23.21
C THR A 634 -70.50 67.75 21.81
N ALA A 635 -69.97 66.90 20.91
CA ALA A 635 -69.74 67.26 19.51
C ALA A 635 -71.06 67.49 18.73
N ASP A 636 -72.13 66.73 19.03
CA ASP A 636 -73.47 66.93 18.45
C ASP A 636 -74.10 68.28 18.87
N LYS A 637 -73.88 68.72 20.11
CA LYS A 637 -74.28 70.05 20.58
C LYS A 637 -73.48 71.17 19.92
N ASP A 638 -72.17 70.98 19.73
CA ASP A 638 -71.32 71.95 19.04
C ASP A 638 -71.75 72.13 17.58
N VAL A 639 -71.95 71.04 16.82
CA VAL A 639 -72.51 71.08 15.46
C VAL A 639 -73.78 71.93 15.41
N LYS A 640 -74.77 71.62 16.26
CA LYS A 640 -76.04 72.35 16.31
C LYS A 640 -75.89 73.82 16.69
N ALA A 641 -74.94 74.16 17.56
CA ALA A 641 -74.61 75.55 17.87
C ALA A 641 -73.99 76.27 16.66
N GLN A 642 -73.04 75.64 15.96
CA GLN A 642 -72.44 76.23 14.75
C GLN A 642 -73.47 76.38 13.62
N GLU A 643 -74.41 75.45 13.48
CA GLU A 643 -75.53 75.49 12.51
C GLU A 643 -76.53 76.62 12.80
N LEU A 644 -76.90 76.85 14.06
CA LEU A 644 -77.78 77.96 14.46
C LEU A 644 -77.15 79.33 14.16
N ILE A 645 -75.84 79.47 14.41
CA ILE A 645 -75.07 80.67 14.06
C ILE A 645 -75.03 80.84 12.53
N LEU A 646 -74.80 79.76 11.78
CA LEU A 646 -74.81 79.77 10.31
C LEU A 646 -76.17 80.22 9.74
N SER A 647 -77.27 79.71 10.31
CA SER A 647 -78.63 80.08 9.91
C SER A 647 -78.91 81.57 10.12
N SER A 648 -78.50 82.13 11.28
CA SER A 648 -78.63 83.57 11.57
C SER A 648 -77.77 84.45 10.65
N LEU A 649 -76.57 83.98 10.27
CA LEU A 649 -75.74 84.64 9.28
C LEU A 649 -76.33 84.53 7.86
N GLY A 650 -77.05 83.45 7.55
CA GLY A 650 -77.78 83.26 6.30
C GLY A 650 -78.90 84.29 6.13
N GLU A 651 -79.65 84.58 7.20
CA GLU A 651 -80.60 85.71 7.20
C GLU A 651 -79.92 87.06 6.98
N ALA A 652 -78.79 87.31 7.66
CA ALA A 652 -78.05 88.56 7.53
C ALA A 652 -77.52 88.76 6.10
N LYS A 653 -77.00 87.70 5.48
CA LYS A 653 -76.64 87.68 4.06
C LYS A 653 -77.85 87.97 3.19
N GLY A 654 -78.95 87.21 3.31
CA GLY A 654 -80.14 87.40 2.47
C GLY A 654 -80.76 88.80 2.56
N LYS A 655 -80.69 89.45 3.74
CA LYS A 655 -81.08 90.86 3.93
C LYS A 655 -80.14 91.82 3.19
N SER A 656 -78.83 91.57 3.19
CA SER A 656 -77.86 92.37 2.44
C SER A 656 -77.92 92.16 0.93
N ASP A 657 -78.13 90.92 0.47
CA ASP A 657 -78.35 90.58 -0.95
C ASP A 657 -79.60 91.31 -1.47
N SER A 658 -80.67 91.33 -0.67
CA SER A 658 -81.91 92.07 -0.98
C SER A 658 -81.69 93.59 -1.07
N GLN A 659 -80.78 94.15 -0.26
CA GLN A 659 -80.41 95.57 -0.34
C GLN A 659 -79.60 95.89 -1.60
N VAL A 660 -78.71 94.99 -2.04
CA VAL A 660 -78.00 95.10 -3.33
C VAL A 660 -79.01 95.09 -4.48
N ALA A 661 -79.88 94.08 -4.54
CA ALA A 661 -80.90 93.97 -5.59
C ALA A 661 -81.88 95.16 -5.61
N SER A 662 -82.20 95.73 -4.44
CA SER A 662 -83.02 96.95 -4.38
C SER A 662 -82.26 98.19 -4.85
N ALA A 663 -80.95 98.29 -4.62
CA ALA A 663 -80.12 99.40 -5.10
C ALA A 663 -79.86 99.32 -6.62
N GLU A 664 -79.74 98.11 -7.17
CA GLU A 664 -79.73 97.84 -8.62
C GLU A 664 -81.02 98.36 -9.27
N LYS A 665 -82.18 97.96 -8.76
CA LYS A 665 -83.48 98.40 -9.27
C LYS A 665 -83.74 99.91 -9.12
N ASP A 666 -83.27 100.52 -8.03
CA ASP A 666 -83.35 101.97 -7.83
C ASP A 666 -82.47 102.75 -8.82
N LEU A 667 -81.32 102.19 -9.20
CA LEU A 667 -80.45 102.75 -10.25
C LEU A 667 -81.10 102.64 -11.62
N GLU A 668 -81.63 101.47 -11.99
CA GLU A 668 -82.38 101.27 -13.25
C GLU A 668 -83.52 102.30 -13.39
N LYS A 669 -84.27 102.54 -12.31
CA LYS A 669 -85.34 103.54 -12.31
C LYS A 669 -84.79 104.96 -12.49
N ALA A 670 -83.72 105.34 -11.80
CA ALA A 670 -83.12 106.67 -11.94
C ALA A 670 -82.58 106.91 -13.36
N GLU A 671 -81.94 105.89 -13.97
CA GLU A 671 -81.45 105.95 -15.35
C GLU A 671 -82.62 106.09 -16.35
N SER A 672 -83.78 105.48 -16.06
CA SER A 672 -85.02 105.69 -16.83
C SER A 672 -85.67 107.07 -16.62
N ASP A 673 -85.69 107.61 -15.40
CA ASP A 673 -86.23 108.94 -15.11
C ASP A 673 -85.40 110.04 -15.81
N LEU A 674 -84.07 109.88 -15.82
CA LEU A 674 -83.14 110.75 -16.56
C LEU A 674 -83.45 110.81 -18.06
N ALA A 675 -83.69 109.67 -18.70
CA ALA A 675 -84.05 109.62 -20.13
C ALA A 675 -85.38 110.34 -20.42
N ASN A 676 -86.34 110.30 -19.49
CA ASN A 676 -87.60 111.04 -19.59
C ASN A 676 -87.40 112.56 -19.47
N GLU A 677 -86.60 113.04 -18.52
CA GLU A 677 -86.32 114.49 -18.40
C GLU A 677 -85.51 115.02 -19.60
N GLN A 678 -84.56 114.23 -20.13
CA GLN A 678 -83.83 114.59 -21.36
C GLN A 678 -84.77 114.75 -22.56
N SER A 679 -85.81 113.92 -22.64
CA SER A 679 -86.85 114.01 -23.66
C SER A 679 -87.73 115.24 -23.49
N LYS A 680 -88.11 115.61 -22.25
CA LYS A 680 -88.86 116.84 -21.96
C LYS A 680 -88.05 118.10 -22.29
N LEU A 681 -86.77 118.12 -21.98
CA LEU A 681 -85.85 119.21 -22.32
C LEU A 681 -85.77 119.46 -23.84
N ALA A 682 -85.74 118.39 -24.64
CA ALA A 682 -85.79 118.52 -26.10
C ALA A 682 -87.12 119.15 -26.58
N ALA A 683 -88.25 118.72 -26.02
CA ALA A 683 -89.57 119.28 -26.35
C ALA A 683 -89.72 120.76 -25.93
N ALA A 684 -89.22 121.15 -24.76
CA ALA A 684 -89.22 122.55 -24.31
C ALA A 684 -88.40 123.45 -25.25
N LYS A 685 -87.20 123.00 -25.64
CA LYS A 685 -86.33 123.72 -26.59
C LYS A 685 -86.99 123.88 -27.97
N ALA A 686 -87.72 122.87 -28.45
CA ALA A 686 -88.50 122.97 -29.68
C ALA A 686 -89.64 124.00 -29.59
N LYS A 687 -90.37 124.05 -28.47
CA LYS A 687 -91.53 124.94 -28.31
C LYS A 687 -91.14 126.42 -28.16
N LEU A 688 -90.00 126.72 -27.53
CA LEU A 688 -89.41 128.07 -27.53
C LEU A 688 -89.08 128.54 -28.95
N ALA A 689 -88.49 127.68 -29.78
CA ALA A 689 -88.18 127.99 -31.17
C ALA A 689 -89.43 128.24 -32.03
N GLU A 690 -90.57 127.62 -31.70
CA GLU A 690 -91.86 127.86 -32.35
C GLU A 690 -92.47 129.23 -31.98
N LEU A 691 -92.46 129.61 -30.70
CA LEU A 691 -92.97 130.91 -30.25
C LEU A 691 -92.15 132.09 -30.80
N ASN A 692 -90.83 131.97 -30.81
CA ASN A 692 -89.93 132.94 -31.44
C ASN A 692 -90.20 133.14 -32.94
N LYS A 693 -90.93 132.21 -33.59
CA LYS A 693 -91.29 132.28 -35.00
C LYS A 693 -92.61 133.03 -35.25
N LYS A 694 -93.52 133.08 -34.27
CA LYS A 694 -94.86 133.72 -34.41
C LYS A 694 -94.89 135.22 -34.17
N ALA A 695 -93.89 135.77 -33.49
CA ALA A 695 -93.85 137.19 -33.13
C ALA A 695 -93.37 138.13 -34.27
N ASN A 696 -92.92 137.59 -35.41
CA ASN A 696 -92.01 138.29 -36.33
C ASN A 696 -92.53 138.53 -37.76
N ASP A 697 -93.81 138.24 -38.03
CA ASP A 697 -94.41 138.30 -39.38
C ASP A 697 -95.05 139.66 -39.74
N ASN A 698 -94.84 140.71 -38.94
CA ASN A 698 -95.33 142.07 -39.26
C ASN A 698 -94.20 143.10 -39.24
N THR A 699 -93.79 143.52 -40.45
CA THR A 699 -92.70 144.44 -40.82
C THR A 699 -91.25 143.91 -40.66
N SER A 700 -90.45 144.15 -41.72
CA SER A 700 -88.98 144.28 -41.69
C SER A 700 -88.10 143.06 -41.43
N LYS A 701 -87.95 142.23 -42.48
CA LYS A 701 -86.66 141.87 -43.13
C LYS A 701 -85.39 141.66 -42.27
N SER A 702 -84.80 140.47 -42.42
CA SER A 702 -83.36 140.13 -42.37
C SER A 702 -82.77 139.42 -41.14
N ASP A 703 -82.75 138.08 -41.22
CA ASP A 703 -81.57 137.20 -41.25
C ASP A 703 -80.55 137.04 -40.10
N SER A 704 -80.06 135.78 -40.01
CA SER A 704 -78.86 135.25 -39.31
C SER A 704 -79.02 134.87 -37.82
N LYS A 705 -78.61 133.67 -37.33
CA LYS A 705 -77.32 132.91 -37.38
C LYS A 705 -76.19 133.60 -36.58
N THR A 706 -75.28 132.91 -35.86
CA THR A 706 -74.75 131.50 -35.91
C THR A 706 -74.34 131.03 -34.46
N GLU A 707 -74.30 129.74 -34.04
CA GLU A 707 -73.30 128.66 -34.31
C GLU A 707 -71.89 128.98 -33.72
N ILE A 708 -71.05 128.16 -33.01
CA ILE A 708 -70.78 126.69 -32.93
C ILE A 708 -69.94 126.29 -31.62
N ASN A 709 -69.76 124.99 -31.29
CA ASN A 709 -68.47 124.24 -30.95
C ASN A 709 -67.98 123.68 -29.54
N ASN A 710 -67.70 122.35 -29.50
CA ASN A 710 -66.44 121.57 -29.18
C ASN A 710 -65.85 121.05 -27.80
N GLN A 711 -65.38 119.76 -27.83
CA GLN A 711 -64.10 119.08 -27.34
C GLN A 711 -63.76 118.48 -25.91
N LYS A 712 -63.76 117.12 -25.80
CA LYS A 712 -62.65 116.09 -25.57
C LYS A 712 -61.77 115.90 -24.24
N PRO A 713 -60.87 114.85 -24.05
CA PRO A 713 -60.63 114.07 -22.76
C PRO A 713 -59.13 113.67 -22.40
N VAL A 714 -58.80 112.61 -21.58
CA VAL A 714 -57.49 111.82 -21.58
C VAL A 714 -57.40 110.49 -20.72
N LYS A 715 -56.28 109.68 -20.80
CA LYS A 715 -55.94 108.34 -20.17
C LYS A 715 -54.45 108.20 -19.66
N PRO A 716 -54.06 107.34 -18.66
CA PRO A 716 -53.29 106.05 -18.84
C PRO A 716 -53.61 104.95 -17.74
N VAL A 717 -52.87 103.91 -17.24
CA VAL A 717 -51.48 103.29 -17.37
C VAL A 717 -51.46 101.71 -17.10
N THR A 718 -50.43 101.04 -16.48
CA THR A 718 -50.05 99.59 -16.70
C THR A 718 -49.28 98.74 -15.61
N LYS A 719 -49.54 97.40 -15.54
CA LYS A 719 -48.64 96.18 -15.40
C LYS A 719 -47.88 95.80 -14.04
N PRO A 720 -46.91 94.83 -13.93
CA PRO A 720 -47.00 93.51 -13.22
C PRO A 720 -46.09 93.23 -11.97
N GLY A 721 -46.13 92.00 -11.38
CA GLY A 721 -45.25 91.47 -10.29
C GLY A 721 -45.23 89.92 -10.13
N SER A 722 -44.47 89.34 -9.17
CA SER A 722 -44.09 87.89 -9.11
C SER A 722 -44.00 87.22 -7.71
N GLU A 723 -43.91 85.86 -7.69
CA GLU A 723 -43.39 84.93 -6.62
C GLU A 723 -44.17 84.81 -5.27
N ILE A 724 -43.91 83.89 -4.29
CA ILE A 724 -42.87 82.83 -4.04
C ILE A 724 -43.44 81.61 -3.25
N SER A 725 -42.88 80.39 -3.42
CA SER A 725 -42.91 79.20 -2.49
C SER A 725 -44.28 78.55 -2.11
N ASN A 726 -44.41 77.30 -1.61
CA ASN A 726 -43.48 76.49 -0.80
C ASN A 726 -43.78 74.95 -0.77
N SER A 727 -42.72 74.15 -0.53
CA SER A 727 -42.65 72.83 0.19
C SER A 727 -43.34 71.50 -0.23
N GLU A 728 -42.71 70.44 0.30
CA GLU A 728 -43.14 69.06 0.64
C GLU A 728 -43.27 67.88 -0.39
N LYS A 729 -42.50 66.83 -0.04
CA LYS A 729 -42.48 65.41 -0.48
C LYS A 729 -43.41 64.61 0.48
N PRO A 730 -43.71 63.29 0.31
CA PRO A 730 -43.28 62.36 -0.74
C PRO A 730 -44.36 61.41 -1.31
N ALA A 731 -43.97 60.64 -2.34
CA ALA A 731 -44.66 59.41 -2.77
C ALA A 731 -43.63 58.27 -2.98
N ASN A 732 -44.11 57.02 -3.04
CA ASN A 732 -43.28 55.83 -2.78
C ASN A 732 -42.76 55.11 -4.04
N LYS A 733 -41.70 54.32 -3.85
CA LYS A 733 -41.02 53.48 -4.87
C LYS A 733 -41.77 52.16 -5.15
N PRO A 734 -41.79 51.68 -6.40
CA PRO A 734 -41.82 50.26 -6.72
C PRO A 734 -40.46 49.70 -7.20
N GLU A 735 -40.18 48.48 -6.77
CA GLU A 735 -39.72 47.30 -7.56
C GLU A 735 -39.12 47.47 -8.98
N LEU A 736 -37.97 46.83 -9.22
CA LEU A 736 -37.47 46.36 -10.53
C LEU A 736 -36.45 45.22 -10.32
N GLY A 737 -36.19 44.41 -11.36
CA GLY A 737 -35.21 43.32 -11.35
C GLY A 737 -34.35 43.21 -12.62
N VAL A 738 -33.34 42.33 -12.52
CA VAL A 738 -32.57 41.52 -13.51
C VAL A 738 -33.03 41.57 -15.00
N PRO A 739 -32.17 41.39 -16.05
CA PRO A 739 -30.70 41.12 -16.16
C PRO A 739 -29.90 42.28 -16.84
N GLY A 740 -28.61 42.18 -17.24
CA GLY A 740 -27.60 41.10 -17.15
C GLY A 740 -26.37 41.33 -18.06
N ASP A 741 -25.66 40.22 -18.37
CA ASP A 741 -24.64 39.97 -19.41
C ASP A 741 -23.22 40.62 -19.35
N ASN A 742 -22.21 39.72 -19.30
CA ASN A 742 -20.96 39.61 -20.09
C ASN A 742 -19.94 40.79 -20.18
N GLU A 743 -18.61 40.57 -20.32
CA GLU A 743 -17.81 39.34 -20.47
C GLU A 743 -16.36 39.52 -19.91
N SER A 744 -15.54 38.47 -20.09
CA SER A 744 -14.06 38.29 -20.05
C SER A 744 -13.09 39.52 -20.02
N ASP A 745 -11.80 39.43 -19.63
CA ASP A 745 -10.92 38.27 -19.35
C ASP A 745 -9.68 38.64 -18.48
N SER A 746 -9.03 37.59 -17.95
CA SER A 746 -7.57 37.45 -17.80
C SER A 746 -6.79 38.05 -16.60
N ARG A 747 -5.86 37.20 -16.12
CA ARG A 747 -4.55 37.46 -15.44
C ARG A 747 -4.50 38.13 -14.06
N LYS A 748 -4.05 37.33 -13.08
CA LYS A 748 -3.32 37.78 -11.88
C LYS A 748 -1.89 38.18 -12.24
N GLU A 749 -1.30 39.14 -11.53
CA GLU A 749 0.00 38.91 -10.85
C GLU A 749 0.30 39.89 -9.69
N GLN A 750 1.05 39.37 -8.71
CA GLN A 750 1.83 39.97 -7.59
C GLN A 750 1.57 41.39 -7.02
N SER A 751 1.46 41.45 -5.68
CA SER A 751 2.32 42.20 -4.71
C SER A 751 1.56 42.44 -3.38
N SER A 752 2.15 42.56 -2.19
CA SER A 752 3.55 42.38 -1.72
C SER A 752 3.60 42.18 -0.19
N ALA A 753 4.71 41.63 0.32
CA ALA A 753 5.15 41.61 1.74
C ALA A 753 4.27 40.78 2.73
N ASP A 754 4.77 40.26 3.85
CA ASP A 754 5.94 40.73 4.64
C ASP A 754 6.82 39.60 5.24
N ASN A 755 7.85 40.00 6.00
CA ASN A 755 8.94 39.19 6.52
C ASN A 755 8.60 38.44 7.82
N VAL A 756 9.29 37.31 8.03
CA VAL A 756 10.26 37.14 9.14
C VAL A 756 11.24 36.03 8.77
N LYS A 757 12.48 36.12 9.26
CA LYS A 757 13.61 35.28 8.85
C LYS A 757 14.41 34.79 10.07
N SER A 758 14.82 33.53 10.09
CA SER A 758 15.98 33.08 10.88
C SER A 758 16.76 32.02 10.11
N ASP A 759 18.07 32.23 9.96
CA ASP A 759 19.00 31.33 9.26
C ASP A 759 19.85 30.56 10.28
N ILE A 760 20.00 29.24 10.11
CA ILE A 760 21.24 28.51 10.49
C ILE A 760 21.66 27.65 9.29
N LYS A 761 22.97 27.60 8.99
CA LYS A 761 23.52 27.11 7.70
C LYS A 761 24.48 25.92 7.85
N SER A 762 24.25 24.90 7.02
CA SER A 762 25.28 24.04 6.39
C SER A 762 24.57 23.26 5.26
N LYS A 763 24.82 23.41 3.94
CA LYS A 763 26.03 23.66 3.13
C LYS A 763 27.05 22.52 3.28
N ALA A 764 27.37 21.69 2.27
CA ALA A 764 26.83 21.45 0.90
C ALA A 764 27.09 19.95 0.54
N LYS A 765 26.90 19.34 -0.65
CA LYS A 765 26.78 19.69 -2.10
C LYS A 765 25.81 18.65 -2.76
N SER A 766 25.19 18.78 -3.95
CA SER A 766 25.68 18.88 -5.36
C SER A 766 26.51 17.66 -5.81
N ASN A 767 26.22 16.91 -6.89
CA ASN A 767 25.39 17.12 -8.10
C ASN A 767 24.69 15.79 -8.53
N LYS A 768 23.51 15.79 -9.19
CA LYS A 768 23.27 15.80 -10.67
C LYS A 768 23.85 14.54 -11.37
N THR A 769 23.13 13.77 -12.20
CA THR A 769 22.33 14.20 -13.38
C THR A 769 21.26 13.16 -13.81
N LYS A 770 20.36 13.52 -14.74
CA LYS A 770 19.45 12.63 -15.49
C LYS A 770 20.15 11.38 -16.06
N GLU A 771 19.36 10.32 -16.28
CA GLU A 771 19.48 9.48 -17.48
C GLU A 771 18.21 9.58 -18.34
N GLU A 772 18.38 9.60 -19.65
CA GLU A 772 17.36 9.37 -20.68
C GLU A 772 17.84 8.20 -21.53
N ALA A 773 16.92 7.34 -21.96
CA ALA A 773 17.28 6.07 -22.59
C ALA A 773 17.94 6.22 -23.96
N LYS A 774 18.97 5.41 -24.23
CA LYS A 774 19.35 5.02 -25.60
C LYS A 774 19.94 3.62 -25.66
N SER A 775 19.50 2.85 -26.64
CA SER A 775 20.04 1.51 -26.92
C SER A 775 21.41 1.61 -27.58
N SER A 776 22.37 0.81 -27.10
CA SER A 776 23.58 0.47 -27.84
C SER A 776 24.07 -0.93 -27.44
N SER A 777 24.60 -1.68 -28.40
CA SER A 777 24.92 -3.09 -28.23
C SER A 777 26.24 -3.30 -27.47
N SER A 778 26.19 -3.97 -26.32
CA SER A 778 27.39 -4.48 -25.63
C SER A 778 27.33 -6.00 -25.53
N VAL A 779 28.26 -6.69 -26.21
CA VAL A 779 28.42 -8.15 -26.08
C VAL A 779 29.10 -8.44 -24.75
N LYS A 780 28.40 -9.10 -23.81
CA LYS A 780 29.05 -9.71 -22.65
C LYS A 780 29.75 -10.99 -23.10
N ILE A 781 31.05 -10.91 -23.35
CA ILE A 781 31.91 -12.08 -23.28
C ILE A 781 32.14 -12.35 -21.78
N VAL A 782 31.79 -13.54 -21.33
CA VAL A 782 32.12 -14.04 -19.99
C VAL A 782 33.15 -15.14 -20.19
N ASP A 783 34.43 -14.77 -20.16
CA ASP A 783 35.53 -15.74 -20.15
C ASP A 783 35.62 -16.36 -18.74
N ASN A 784 34.73 -17.32 -18.46
CA ASN A 784 34.72 -18.07 -17.22
C ASN A 784 35.83 -19.13 -17.26
N ALA A 785 37.01 -18.80 -16.74
CA ALA A 785 38.09 -19.76 -16.57
C ALA A 785 37.66 -20.90 -15.64
N ASP A 786 37.66 -22.11 -16.21
CA ASP A 786 37.44 -23.42 -15.59
C ASP A 786 36.09 -23.75 -14.91
N SER A 787 35.85 -25.07 -14.83
CA SER A 787 34.79 -25.76 -14.07
C SER A 787 33.31 -25.65 -14.51
N SER A 788 33.00 -25.60 -15.81
CA SER A 788 31.66 -25.98 -16.31
C SER A 788 31.64 -27.40 -16.91
N THR A 789 31.07 -28.37 -16.19
CA THR A 789 30.97 -29.78 -16.63
C THR A 789 29.71 -30.02 -17.49
N ALA A 790 29.66 -29.37 -18.65
CA ALA A 790 28.59 -29.50 -19.62
C ALA A 790 29.11 -30.11 -20.94
N SER A 791 28.35 -31.06 -21.49
CA SER A 791 28.68 -31.74 -22.76
C SER A 791 27.47 -31.80 -23.68
N VAL A 792 27.70 -31.53 -24.97
CA VAL A 792 26.67 -31.49 -26.01
C VAL A 792 26.98 -32.46 -27.14
N VAL A 793 25.95 -33.10 -27.70
CA VAL A 793 26.05 -33.89 -28.92
C VAL A 793 25.54 -33.05 -30.08
N LEU A 794 26.35 -32.91 -31.13
CA LEU A 794 26.02 -32.12 -32.31
C LEU A 794 25.18 -32.94 -33.29
N ALA A 795 24.17 -32.32 -33.92
CA ALA A 795 23.31 -32.98 -34.88
C ALA A 795 24.12 -33.58 -36.06
N GLY A 796 24.05 -34.89 -36.24
CA GLY A 796 24.87 -35.64 -37.21
C GLY A 796 26.12 -36.32 -36.62
N SER A 797 26.33 -36.27 -35.30
CA SER A 797 27.37 -37.02 -34.58
C SER A 797 26.77 -37.80 -33.41
N ASN A 798 27.40 -38.93 -33.06
CA ASN A 798 27.08 -39.70 -31.84
C ASN A 798 28.04 -39.37 -30.68
N THR A 799 29.05 -38.51 -30.90
CA THR A 799 30.10 -38.22 -29.92
C THR A 799 29.78 -36.95 -29.15
N ALA A 800 29.81 -37.01 -27.81
CA ALA A 800 29.63 -35.84 -26.96
C ALA A 800 30.90 -34.99 -26.93
N VAL A 801 30.74 -33.67 -27.10
CA VAL A 801 31.84 -32.69 -27.09
C VAL A 801 31.70 -31.80 -25.85
N LYS A 802 32.82 -31.59 -25.14
CA LYS A 802 32.89 -30.72 -23.96
C LYS A 802 32.68 -29.25 -24.37
N VAL A 803 31.91 -28.51 -23.59
CA VAL A 803 31.65 -27.08 -23.83
C VAL A 803 32.59 -26.22 -22.98
N TYR A 804 33.17 -25.20 -23.60
CA TYR A 804 34.15 -24.26 -23.02
C TYR A 804 33.60 -22.82 -22.91
N GLY A 805 32.27 -22.67 -22.95
CA GLY A 805 31.57 -21.38 -22.83
C GLY A 805 30.26 -21.33 -23.59
N GLU A 806 29.37 -20.44 -23.18
CA GLU A 806 28.07 -20.16 -23.82
C GLU A 806 27.97 -18.67 -24.17
N LYS A 807 27.26 -18.33 -25.26
CA LYS A 807 26.84 -16.95 -25.55
C LYS A 807 25.48 -16.92 -26.24
N THR A 808 24.67 -15.92 -25.91
CA THR A 808 23.40 -15.65 -26.59
C THR A 808 23.56 -14.44 -27.51
N VAL A 809 23.20 -14.58 -28.78
CA VAL A 809 23.22 -13.50 -29.79
C VAL A 809 21.85 -13.43 -30.43
N ASN A 810 21.21 -12.26 -30.39
CA ASN A 810 19.86 -12.01 -30.92
C ASN A 810 18.83 -13.09 -30.52
N GLY A 811 18.80 -13.45 -29.23
CA GLY A 811 17.89 -14.47 -28.69
C GLY A 811 18.26 -15.93 -29.03
N THR A 812 19.32 -16.18 -29.79
CA THR A 812 19.81 -17.54 -30.11
C THR A 812 21.04 -17.86 -29.26
N THR A 813 21.02 -18.99 -28.54
CA THR A 813 22.18 -19.50 -27.78
C THR A 813 23.16 -20.27 -28.68
N TYR A 814 24.45 -20.11 -28.39
CA TYR A 814 25.59 -20.78 -29.03
C TYR A 814 26.55 -21.33 -27.98
N TYR A 815 27.08 -22.54 -28.20
CA TYR A 815 28.09 -23.19 -27.37
C TYR A 815 29.47 -23.15 -28.03
N LYS A 816 30.53 -22.90 -27.24
CA LYS A 816 31.94 -22.95 -27.67
C LYS A 816 32.44 -24.38 -27.50
N VAL A 817 32.71 -25.08 -28.60
CA VAL A 817 33.14 -26.49 -28.61
C VAL A 817 34.64 -26.65 -28.82
N GLU A 818 35.28 -25.69 -29.47
CA GLU A 818 36.74 -25.59 -29.68
C GLU A 818 37.12 -24.10 -29.60
N ALA A 819 38.42 -23.79 -29.52
CA ALA A 819 38.94 -22.43 -29.31
C ALA A 819 38.28 -21.35 -30.19
N ASN A 820 38.11 -21.63 -31.49
CA ASN A 820 37.54 -20.72 -32.48
C ASN A 820 36.15 -21.16 -33.02
N ARG A 821 35.52 -22.20 -32.46
CA ARG A 821 34.31 -22.82 -33.02
C ARG A 821 33.10 -22.69 -32.10
N TRP A 822 32.08 -21.99 -32.59
CA TRP A 822 30.79 -21.80 -31.93
C TRP A 822 29.68 -22.48 -32.73
N VAL A 823 28.83 -23.28 -32.07
CA VAL A 823 27.69 -23.97 -32.70
C VAL A 823 26.39 -23.52 -32.03
N LYS A 824 25.34 -23.29 -32.82
CA LYS A 824 24.01 -22.95 -32.29
C LYS A 824 23.42 -24.10 -31.46
N ALA A 825 22.66 -23.75 -30.42
CA ALA A 825 21.87 -24.71 -29.65
C ALA A 825 20.75 -25.38 -30.46
N ASP A 826 20.24 -24.76 -31.54
CA ASP A 826 19.25 -25.39 -32.45
C ASP A 826 19.81 -26.59 -33.26
N LYS A 827 21.13 -26.85 -33.18
CA LYS A 827 21.82 -28.00 -33.78
C LYS A 827 22.63 -28.83 -32.77
N ALA A 828 22.34 -28.70 -31.47
CA ALA A 828 23.05 -29.42 -30.42
C ALA A 828 22.09 -29.87 -29.30
N HIS A 829 22.23 -31.11 -28.85
CA HIS A 829 21.47 -31.65 -27.71
C HIS A 829 22.37 -31.67 -26.47
N VAL A 830 21.88 -31.11 -25.36
CA VAL A 830 22.57 -31.18 -24.06
C VAL A 830 22.35 -32.57 -23.47
N VAL A 831 23.43 -33.29 -23.15
CA VAL A 831 23.35 -34.70 -22.69
C VAL A 831 23.72 -34.86 -21.21
N SER A 832 24.46 -33.90 -20.64
CA SER A 832 24.74 -33.83 -19.20
C SER A 832 24.99 -32.40 -18.75
N ILE A 833 24.41 -32.05 -17.60
CA ILE A 833 24.86 -30.97 -16.72
C ILE A 833 24.92 -31.60 -15.32
N GLY A 834 26.07 -31.52 -14.64
CA GLY A 834 26.18 -31.94 -13.24
C GLY A 834 26.07 -33.45 -12.97
N GLY A 835 26.30 -34.32 -13.97
CA GLY A 835 26.50 -35.76 -13.75
C GLY A 835 25.25 -36.65 -13.75
N GLN A 836 24.05 -36.11 -13.98
CA GLN A 836 22.85 -36.94 -14.26
C GLN A 836 22.54 -36.99 -15.76
N ALA A 837 22.39 -38.21 -16.30
CA ALA A 837 22.00 -38.45 -17.68
C ALA A 837 20.47 -38.45 -17.83
N THR A 838 19.92 -37.48 -18.56
CA THR A 838 18.47 -37.40 -18.80
C THR A 838 18.07 -38.11 -20.10
N THR A 839 17.49 -39.30 -20.00
CA THR A 839 16.95 -40.02 -21.17
C THR A 839 15.68 -39.36 -21.70
N LYS A 840 15.81 -38.55 -22.75
CA LYS A 840 14.68 -38.17 -23.64
C LYS A 840 14.93 -38.72 -25.04
N HIS A 841 13.86 -39.23 -25.66
CA HIS A 841 13.91 -39.86 -26.98
C HIS A 841 14.47 -38.94 -28.08
N LEU A 842 15.24 -39.54 -28.99
CA LEU A 842 15.47 -39.01 -30.33
C LEU A 842 14.13 -38.91 -31.09
N PRO A 843 13.79 -37.77 -31.72
CA PRO A 843 12.73 -37.71 -32.70
C PRO A 843 13.18 -38.42 -33.98
N GLN A 844 12.39 -39.38 -34.49
CA GLN A 844 12.66 -39.98 -35.79
C GLN A 844 12.34 -38.97 -36.92
N THR A 845 13.36 -38.55 -37.66
CA THR A 845 13.21 -37.87 -38.95
C THR A 845 13.99 -38.65 -40.01
N GLY A 846 13.30 -39.48 -40.79
CA GLY A 846 13.95 -40.45 -41.68
C GLY A 846 14.34 -39.89 -43.05
N ALA A 847 15.55 -40.23 -43.51
CA ALA A 847 15.92 -40.22 -44.92
C ALA A 847 16.96 -41.32 -45.21
N LYS A 848 16.53 -42.26 -46.08
CA LYS A 848 17.24 -43.30 -46.86
C LYS A 848 18.77 -43.43 -46.76
N ASN A 849 19.19 -44.68 -46.57
CA ASN A 849 20.36 -45.40 -47.13
C ASN A 849 21.54 -44.61 -47.71
N GLU A 850 22.76 -45.00 -47.33
CA GLU A 850 23.61 -45.79 -48.24
C GLU A 850 24.58 -46.72 -47.48
N ILE A 851 25.25 -47.63 -48.19
CA ILE A 851 26.00 -48.77 -47.65
C ILE A 851 27.43 -48.77 -48.21
N ILE A 852 28.43 -49.00 -47.35
CA ILE A 852 29.69 -49.76 -47.57
C ILE A 852 30.41 -49.79 -46.19
N ALA A 853 30.78 -50.90 -45.52
CA ALA A 853 31.08 -52.31 -45.86
C ALA A 853 32.59 -52.66 -45.96
N ALA A 854 33.22 -52.88 -44.80
CA ALA A 854 34.38 -53.75 -44.58
C ALA A 854 34.52 -54.05 -43.06
N ILE A 855 34.91 -55.24 -42.58
CA ILE A 855 35.10 -56.58 -43.20
C ILE A 855 34.70 -57.66 -42.15
N SER A 856 34.50 -58.91 -42.58
CA SER A 856 34.02 -60.10 -41.83
C SER A 856 34.65 -60.41 -40.45
N GLY A 857 33.99 -61.15 -39.55
CA GLY A 857 32.68 -61.82 -39.64
C GLY A 857 32.46 -62.94 -38.58
N LEU A 858 31.56 -63.90 -38.86
CA LEU A 858 31.20 -65.11 -38.08
C LEU A 858 30.60 -64.84 -36.67
N THR A 859 29.29 -64.71 -36.47
CA THR A 859 28.24 -65.76 -36.36
C THR A 859 28.47 -66.86 -35.31
N VAL A 860 27.58 -66.98 -34.31
CA VAL A 860 26.59 -68.08 -34.18
C VAL A 860 25.71 -67.93 -32.90
N ALA A 861 24.46 -68.38 -33.03
CA ALA A 861 23.45 -68.74 -32.01
C ALA A 861 23.47 -68.12 -30.60
N SER A 862 22.43 -67.32 -30.35
CA SER A 862 21.78 -67.16 -29.05
C SER A 862 21.19 -68.47 -28.48
N VAL A 863 21.42 -68.73 -27.19
CA VAL A 863 20.44 -69.37 -26.29
C VAL A 863 20.47 -68.63 -24.96
N GLY A 864 19.31 -68.21 -24.46
CA GLY A 864 19.18 -67.62 -23.13
C GLY A 864 18.66 -68.63 -22.11
N ILE A 865 19.21 -68.62 -20.89
CA ILE A 865 18.63 -69.32 -19.74
C ILE A 865 18.23 -68.23 -18.74
N ALA A 866 16.94 -68.17 -18.40
CA ALA A 866 16.41 -67.24 -17.41
C ALA A 866 15.32 -67.89 -16.55
N SER A 867 15.44 -67.68 -15.24
CA SER A 867 14.39 -67.77 -14.22
C SER A 867 13.69 -69.13 -14.00
N ALA A 868 14.05 -69.76 -12.87
CA ALA A 868 13.13 -70.60 -12.11
C ALA A 868 12.15 -69.74 -11.28
N MET A 869 11.19 -70.42 -10.61
CA MET A 869 10.11 -69.86 -9.77
C MET A 869 8.96 -69.17 -10.55
N GLY A 870 7.67 -69.49 -10.30
CA GLY A 870 7.18 -70.57 -9.43
C GLY A 870 5.65 -70.72 -9.38
N MET A 871 5.21 -71.97 -9.17
CA MET A 871 3.90 -72.42 -8.67
C MET A 871 2.59 -71.96 -9.36
N SER A 872 1.95 -72.91 -10.06
CA SER A 872 0.49 -73.12 -9.96
C SER A 872 0.14 -74.61 -10.11
N ARG A 873 -1.04 -75.02 -9.64
CA ARG A 873 -1.31 -76.41 -9.17
C ARG A 873 -2.17 -77.26 -10.13
N LYS A 874 -2.11 -78.58 -9.92
CA LYS A 874 -3.09 -79.65 -10.26
C LYS A 874 -3.21 -80.15 -11.72
N LYS A 875 -2.59 -81.31 -12.01
CA LYS A 875 -3.18 -82.64 -12.34
C LYS A 875 -2.00 -83.55 -12.75
N LYS A 876 -1.71 -84.72 -12.16
CA LYS A 876 -2.47 -85.94 -11.79
C LYS A 876 -2.67 -86.90 -12.98
N ASN A 877 -2.21 -88.15 -12.79
CA ASN A 877 -2.16 -89.28 -13.74
C ASN A 877 -1.09 -89.10 -14.85
N ASN A 878 -0.41 -90.15 -15.31
CA ASN A 878 -0.41 -91.57 -14.92
C ASN A 878 0.94 -92.00 -14.36
#